data_AF-A0A7R6VNG3-F1
#
_entry.id   AF-A0A7R6VNG3-F1
#
_cell.length_a   1.000
_cell.length_b   1.000
_cell.length_c   1.000
_cell.angle_alpha   90.00
_cell.angle_beta   90.00
_cell.angle_gamma   90.00
#
_symmetry.space_group_name_H-M   'P 1'
#
loop_
_entity.id
_entity.type
_entity.pdbx_description
1 polymer ?
#
loop_
_entity_poly.entity_id
_entity_poly.type
_entity_poly.pdbx_seq_one_letter_code
_entity_poly.pdbx_strand_id
1 'polypeptide(L)'
;MIDLYYKDLCPNCGGTISSQRLAQGLMCERCMPQAGDPCEVLQEGEYLKICKISEQEKLFEEFFKHKNGFALRQIQHSWAKRFFLGHSFALLAPTGVGKTTFGLSLAAFLKINLKTKSYLLFPTQLLVNQAVERVQKLGIEPVYYDSRLSKKQRDEAKRRIFEGEFDILITTTNFMYKNFNNIPKEFGFVFIDDVDSILKSARNIDKVMMLLGFSQKDIDRAMEFIDLKSKRALKPEEFTTWQEQIKQIRTHAKAQLIVSSATANPKSRRVGLFRELLGFEVSRPSLTIRNVEDIYEEPQDIKNRAVELLKKFGNGGLVFLPGNKKKENLQEFVEFLEQKGIKAQSYEKFDVEAYRRGDVQVLVGFASYRNPLARGIDMPDIIRYALFVGVPKLEFYLDLTKHSTLYYFLLALIGAIKGEPFFDEVVGFVKYLEKVYRIPAERLTQKAKEHISAIYRRINEILTDTVIKKINQNPDVSIYKKGDSFKLITADVTGYIQASGRTSRLYVGGLSKGLSYLLVDSQKAFHSLQKKVRWFSQDIVFKRADEVDLQAIFAQIDQDRKKIRLALEGKLQEKQEFFTTSLIVVESPNKARTIANFYGRPMVRDLPGVRVYEVAREGKMLSIAASKGHVVDLEKQEGIYGVLKQEHFIPLFEPLDENRLEIIKTLRHLGYEVKELYIATDPDTEGEKISYDLCLNIRPFNGNIKRAEFHEVTRWAFDAALDNPRKFDENLVKAQLVRRIADRWIGFSISQRLQKSLGKKWLSAGRVQSAVLEWIVLREYEAKQKVYEIKVRFGGLEAAFIFEKKQEAQDFFDKLQEVVVRVSNIEQKELFRSPFSTDAMLYAASNELHFSPQKTMQLAQDLFEAGFITYHRTDSIRVSPAGINVAKEYILSHFGEEYFSPHTHAKDGGAHEAIRPTRPMDAEDLQEFLQLQNSTLTPHHLRLYDLIFRNFIASQMRPAVVEEVHAQVQALDKTTEVGFFSKIVKHGIDLIVPIAIHTLQEGRYSVEKELITRPKVPRYSYAEVIRMMKERGIGRPSTYAITIEKLEERHYIVQRRGVLYATKLGTQVYEELRNDPKSYAFVNERYTRELEGLMDKVQEGKADFYTVLNDLYVALQDLINSNVSSNGIGFAK
;
A
#
# COMPACT_ATOMS: atom_id res chain seq x y z
N MET A 1 19.93 25.19 6.86
CA MET A 1 20.01 24.68 5.49
C MET A 1 21.36 24.03 5.30
N ILE A 2 21.40 22.85 4.70
CA ILE A 2 22.62 22.06 4.53
C ILE A 2 23.22 22.36 3.16
N ASP A 3 24.52 22.68 3.13
CA ASP A 3 25.25 22.96 1.89
C ASP A 3 25.59 21.67 1.14
N LEU A 4 24.95 21.48 -0.01
CA LEU A 4 25.08 20.32 -0.88
C LEU A 4 25.14 20.78 -2.34
N TYR A 5 25.78 19.99 -3.20
CA TYR A 5 25.67 20.13 -4.65
C TYR A 5 24.94 18.94 -5.26
N TYR A 6 24.12 19.22 -6.27
CA TYR A 6 23.45 18.24 -7.10
C TYR A 6 23.95 18.38 -8.54
N LYS A 7 24.75 17.41 -8.98
CA LYS A 7 25.22 17.28 -10.36
C LYS A 7 24.06 16.91 -11.28
N ASP A 8 24.09 17.45 -12.49
CA ASP A 8 23.13 17.20 -13.56
C ASP A 8 21.64 17.48 -13.24
N LEU A 9 21.39 18.36 -12.28
CA LEU A 9 20.06 18.57 -11.69
C LEU A 9 19.55 20.01 -11.70
N CYS A 10 20.28 20.96 -12.28
CA CYS A 10 19.73 22.30 -12.55
C CYS A 10 18.42 22.17 -13.35
N PRO A 11 17.30 22.75 -12.89
CA PRO A 11 16.02 22.61 -13.59
C PRO A 11 15.99 23.21 -15.00
N ASN A 12 16.92 24.11 -15.32
CA ASN A 12 16.96 24.78 -16.63
C ASN A 12 17.90 24.11 -17.63
N CYS A 13 19.20 24.00 -17.30
CA CYS A 13 20.23 23.48 -18.21
C CYS A 13 20.67 22.04 -17.91
N GLY A 14 20.23 21.44 -16.79
CA GLY A 14 20.71 20.14 -16.36
C GLY A 14 22.19 20.10 -15.96
N GLY A 15 22.80 21.22 -15.56
CA GLY A 15 24.13 21.26 -14.95
C GLY A 15 24.12 21.15 -13.42
N THR A 16 25.27 21.28 -12.78
CA THR A 16 25.40 21.26 -11.30
C THR A 16 24.72 22.47 -10.65
N ILE A 17 24.03 22.24 -9.52
CA ILE A 17 23.30 23.26 -8.76
C ILE A 17 23.44 23.05 -7.25
N SER A 18 23.51 24.14 -6.47
CA SER A 18 23.57 24.07 -5.01
C SER A 18 22.18 23.89 -4.37
N SER A 19 22.15 23.25 -3.19
CA SER A 19 20.95 23.12 -2.36
C SER A 19 20.34 24.48 -2.00
N GLN A 20 21.17 25.49 -1.73
CA GLN A 20 20.72 26.84 -1.40
C GLN A 20 19.90 27.47 -2.52
N ARG A 21 20.37 27.37 -3.76
CA ARG A 21 19.67 27.91 -4.93
C ARG A 21 18.38 27.16 -5.22
N LEU A 22 18.40 25.83 -5.14
CA LEU A 22 17.17 25.01 -5.22
C LEU A 22 16.14 25.39 -4.14
N ALA A 23 16.59 25.62 -2.90
CA ALA A 23 15.72 26.00 -1.80
C ALA A 23 15.09 27.39 -1.99
N GLN A 24 15.78 28.30 -2.68
CA GLN A 24 15.26 29.61 -3.07
C GLN A 24 14.41 29.56 -4.34
N GLY A 25 14.31 28.40 -5.02
CA GLY A 25 13.59 28.25 -6.28
C GLY A 25 14.36 28.79 -7.50
N LEU A 26 15.67 28.97 -7.39
CA LEU A 26 16.53 29.51 -8.44
C LEU A 26 17.19 28.42 -9.29
N MET A 27 17.70 28.81 -10.46
CA MET A 27 18.52 27.95 -11.35
C MET A 27 20.00 28.02 -10.99
N CYS A 28 20.88 27.24 -11.60
CA CYS A 28 22.33 27.32 -11.32
C CYS A 28 22.92 28.68 -11.69
N GLU A 29 24.08 29.02 -11.12
CA GLU A 29 24.76 30.30 -11.34
C GLU A 29 25.09 30.57 -12.81
N ARG A 30 25.37 29.52 -13.59
CA ARG A 30 25.60 29.65 -15.04
C ARG A 30 24.35 30.12 -15.80
N CYS A 31 23.17 29.62 -15.43
CA CYS A 31 21.92 30.05 -16.05
C CYS A 31 21.45 31.40 -15.53
N MET A 32 21.78 31.71 -14.27
CA MET A 32 21.21 32.83 -13.55
C MET A 32 22.23 33.41 -12.56
N PRO A 33 23.19 34.22 -13.04
CA PRO A 33 24.26 34.78 -12.19
C PRO A 33 23.72 35.69 -11.08
N GLN A 34 22.66 36.45 -11.35
CA GLN A 34 21.98 37.31 -10.38
C GLN A 34 20.64 36.70 -9.95
N ALA A 35 20.30 36.81 -8.66
CA ALA A 35 19.02 36.36 -8.14
C ALA A 35 17.88 37.30 -8.62
N GLY A 36 16.70 36.74 -8.88
CA GLY A 36 15.55 37.42 -9.48
C GLY A 36 14.44 36.41 -9.80
N ASP A 37 13.41 36.82 -10.55
CA ASP A 37 12.40 35.90 -11.07
C ASP A 37 12.99 35.07 -12.23
N PRO A 38 13.06 33.72 -12.13
CA PRO A 38 13.54 32.88 -13.22
C PRO A 38 12.80 33.11 -14.55
N CYS A 39 11.52 33.46 -14.52
CA CYS A 39 10.73 33.68 -15.74
C CYS A 39 11.07 35.01 -16.45
N GLU A 40 11.69 35.96 -15.75
CA GLU A 40 12.15 37.23 -16.32
C GLU A 40 13.61 37.18 -16.78
N VAL A 41 14.45 36.39 -16.09
CA VAL A 41 15.90 36.38 -16.30
C VAL A 41 16.34 35.32 -17.31
N LEU A 42 15.67 34.16 -17.38
CA LEU A 42 16.10 33.05 -18.23
C LEU A 42 15.84 33.35 -19.72
N GLN A 43 16.85 33.15 -20.56
CA GLN A 43 16.74 33.34 -22.02
C GLN A 43 16.43 32.04 -22.78
N GLU A 44 16.89 30.90 -22.27
CA GLU A 44 16.70 29.57 -22.86
C GLU A 44 16.70 28.47 -21.79
N GLY A 45 16.32 27.25 -22.19
CA GLY A 45 16.34 26.05 -21.35
C GLY A 45 14.95 25.50 -20.99
N GLU A 46 14.92 24.41 -20.23
CA GLU A 46 13.69 23.66 -19.94
C GLU A 46 12.74 24.42 -19.00
N TYR A 47 13.27 25.15 -18.01
CA TYR A 47 12.45 25.85 -17.03
C TYR A 47 11.71 27.04 -17.67
N LEU A 48 12.31 27.71 -18.66
CA LEU A 48 11.65 28.77 -19.42
C LEU A 48 10.39 28.28 -20.15
N LYS A 49 10.35 27.00 -20.58
CA LYS A 49 9.13 26.42 -21.17
C LYS A 49 7.98 26.38 -20.16
N ILE A 50 8.29 26.11 -18.89
CA ILE A 50 7.29 26.13 -17.80
C ILE A 50 6.80 27.55 -17.54
N CYS A 51 7.68 28.56 -17.61
CA CYS A 51 7.28 29.96 -17.52
C CYS A 51 6.29 30.36 -18.62
N LYS A 52 6.55 29.95 -19.88
CA LYS A 52 5.63 30.18 -21.00
C LYS A 52 4.29 29.49 -20.81
N ILE A 53 4.30 28.28 -20.24
CA ILE A 53 3.08 27.53 -19.89
C ILE A 53 2.30 28.24 -18.78
N SER A 54 2.98 28.81 -17.79
CA SER A 54 2.38 29.60 -16.71
C SER A 54 1.71 30.87 -17.24
N GLU A 55 2.32 31.54 -18.20
CA GLU A 55 1.71 32.68 -18.90
C GLU A 55 0.44 32.28 -19.66
N GLN A 56 0.48 31.17 -20.40
CA GLN A 56 -0.71 30.65 -21.09
C GLN A 56 -1.84 30.28 -20.14
N GLU A 57 -1.52 29.72 -18.98
CA GLU A 57 -2.51 29.39 -17.94
C GLU A 57 -3.17 30.65 -17.36
N LYS A 58 -2.39 31.69 -17.06
CA LYS A 58 -2.94 32.99 -16.60
C LYS A 58 -3.85 33.63 -17.64
N LEU A 59 -3.42 33.65 -18.91
CA LEU A 59 -4.26 34.17 -20.01
C LEU A 59 -5.58 33.39 -20.13
N PHE A 60 -5.52 32.07 -19.96
CA PHE A 60 -6.73 31.25 -19.96
C PHE A 60 -7.62 31.53 -18.75
N GLU A 61 -7.06 31.74 -17.57
CA GLU A 61 -7.82 32.12 -16.36
C GLU A 61 -8.56 33.45 -16.55
N GLU A 62 -7.87 34.47 -17.05
CA GLU A 62 -8.45 35.79 -17.33
C GLU A 62 -9.57 35.68 -18.37
N PHE A 63 -9.33 34.95 -19.46
CA PHE A 63 -10.33 34.66 -20.47
C PHE A 63 -11.55 33.95 -19.88
N PHE A 64 -11.32 32.91 -19.07
CA PHE A 64 -12.37 32.13 -18.43
C PHE A 64 -13.23 33.00 -17.52
N LYS A 65 -12.58 33.82 -16.67
CA LYS A 65 -13.24 34.72 -15.73
C LYS A 65 -14.07 35.79 -16.45
N HIS A 66 -13.50 36.42 -17.47
CA HIS A 66 -14.18 37.43 -18.26
C HIS A 66 -15.42 36.86 -18.98
N LYS A 67 -15.31 35.67 -19.55
CA LYS A 67 -16.39 35.07 -20.35
C LYS A 67 -17.48 34.37 -19.54
N ASN A 68 -17.14 33.79 -18.39
CA ASN A 68 -18.09 33.03 -17.56
C ASN A 68 -18.57 33.78 -16.31
N GLY A 69 -17.93 34.89 -15.93
CA GLY A 69 -18.29 35.70 -14.76
C GLY A 69 -17.79 35.15 -13.42
N PHE A 70 -16.98 34.08 -13.42
CA PHE A 70 -16.35 33.50 -12.23
C PHE A 70 -14.97 32.92 -12.57
N ALA A 71 -14.05 32.90 -11.60
CA ALA A 71 -12.68 32.42 -11.79
C ALA A 71 -12.59 30.89 -11.91
N LEU A 72 -11.47 30.40 -12.43
CA LEU A 72 -11.17 28.97 -12.42
C LEU A 72 -11.13 28.45 -10.97
N ARG A 73 -11.64 27.24 -10.78
CA ARG A 73 -11.48 26.50 -9.51
C ARG A 73 -10.10 25.84 -9.47
N GLN A 74 -9.58 25.56 -8.28
CA GLN A 74 -8.26 24.92 -8.09
C GLN A 74 -8.04 23.64 -8.92
N ILE A 75 -9.05 22.78 -9.00
CA ILE A 75 -8.98 21.57 -9.83
C ILE A 75 -8.92 21.89 -11.33
N GLN A 76 -9.58 22.97 -11.78
CA GLN A 76 -9.54 23.43 -13.16
C GLN A 76 -8.19 24.08 -13.50
N HIS A 77 -7.53 24.77 -12.55
CA HIS A 77 -6.13 25.19 -12.71
C HIS A 77 -5.22 23.99 -12.99
N SER A 78 -5.36 22.91 -12.22
CA SER A 78 -4.60 21.68 -12.47
C SER A 78 -4.86 21.09 -13.87
N TRP A 79 -6.11 21.11 -14.33
CA TRP A 79 -6.45 20.68 -15.70
C TRP A 79 -5.85 21.57 -16.78
N ALA A 80 -5.87 22.90 -16.59
CA ALA A 80 -5.26 23.84 -17.52
C ALA A 80 -3.75 23.59 -17.61
N LYS A 81 -3.06 23.48 -16.47
CA LYS A 81 -1.63 23.17 -16.41
C LYS A 81 -1.29 21.84 -17.09
N ARG A 82 -2.07 20.77 -16.86
CA ARG A 82 -1.90 19.48 -17.55
C ARG A 82 -2.03 19.61 -19.06
N PHE A 83 -3.03 20.37 -19.51
CA PHE A 83 -3.24 20.60 -20.93
C PHE A 83 -2.05 21.36 -21.53
N PHE A 84 -1.62 22.48 -20.95
CA PHE A 84 -0.49 23.25 -21.48
C PHE A 84 0.87 22.52 -21.37
N LEU A 85 1.01 21.55 -20.45
CA LEU A 85 2.14 20.61 -20.41
C LEU A 85 2.13 19.55 -21.55
N GLY A 86 1.10 19.53 -22.40
CA GLY A 86 0.99 18.59 -23.51
C GLY A 86 0.34 17.25 -23.13
N HIS A 87 -0.27 17.13 -21.95
CA HIS A 87 -0.84 15.86 -21.49
C HIS A 87 -2.28 15.65 -21.97
N SER A 88 -2.61 14.40 -22.29
CA SER A 88 -3.99 13.92 -22.40
C SER A 88 -4.40 13.27 -21.08
N PHE A 89 -5.63 13.47 -20.63
CA PHE A 89 -6.07 12.97 -19.32
C PHE A 89 -7.59 12.83 -19.20
N ALA A 90 -8.01 12.11 -18.16
CA ALA A 90 -9.40 12.01 -17.79
C ALA A 90 -9.74 12.89 -16.58
N LEU A 91 -10.92 13.51 -16.59
CA LEU A 91 -11.39 14.43 -15.56
C LEU A 91 -11.98 13.66 -14.37
N LEU A 92 -11.14 13.36 -13.38
CA LEU A 92 -11.60 12.90 -12.07
C LEU A 92 -12.11 14.10 -11.26
N ALA A 93 -13.43 14.25 -11.15
CA ALA A 93 -14.05 15.29 -10.34
C ALA A 93 -15.48 14.94 -9.91
N PRO A 94 -15.92 15.42 -8.73
CA PRO A 94 -17.33 15.42 -8.34
C PRO A 94 -18.25 16.06 -9.40
N THR A 95 -19.55 15.78 -9.28
CA THR A 95 -20.57 16.48 -10.08
C THR A 95 -20.62 17.96 -9.69
N GLY A 96 -20.92 18.84 -10.65
CA GLY A 96 -21.03 20.29 -10.40
C GLY A 96 -19.69 21.06 -10.37
N VAL A 97 -18.56 20.43 -10.71
CA VAL A 97 -17.25 21.11 -10.82
C VAL A 97 -17.09 21.96 -12.10
N GLY A 98 -17.96 21.77 -13.10
CA GLY A 98 -17.91 22.53 -14.36
C GLY A 98 -17.02 21.90 -15.43
N LYS A 99 -16.99 20.55 -15.53
CA LYS A 99 -16.21 19.79 -16.54
C LYS A 99 -16.51 20.23 -17.98
N THR A 100 -17.79 20.29 -18.33
CA THR A 100 -18.23 20.75 -19.66
C THR A 100 -17.86 22.22 -19.87
N THR A 101 -18.15 23.10 -18.91
CA THR A 101 -17.81 24.54 -19.00
C THR A 101 -16.32 24.77 -19.23
N PHE A 102 -15.46 24.00 -18.53
CA PHE A 102 -14.02 24.03 -18.74
C PHE A 102 -13.65 23.63 -20.17
N GLY A 103 -14.14 22.49 -20.66
CA GLY A 103 -13.85 22.02 -22.02
C GLY A 103 -14.30 22.98 -23.12
N LEU A 104 -15.50 23.56 -22.97
CA LEU A 104 -16.03 24.57 -23.91
C LEU A 104 -15.19 25.86 -23.90
N SER A 105 -14.84 26.35 -22.71
CA SER A 105 -14.05 27.57 -22.56
C SER A 105 -12.63 27.39 -23.07
N LEU A 106 -12.02 26.22 -22.83
CA LEU A 106 -10.71 25.87 -23.36
C LEU A 106 -10.73 25.84 -24.89
N ALA A 107 -11.69 25.16 -25.51
CA ALA A 107 -11.83 25.16 -26.97
C ALA A 107 -11.97 26.57 -27.56
N ALA A 108 -12.74 27.43 -26.90
CA ALA A 108 -12.89 28.83 -27.31
C ALA A 108 -11.58 29.62 -27.20
N PHE A 109 -10.86 29.47 -26.09
CA PHE A 109 -9.55 30.08 -25.89
C PHE A 109 -8.53 29.61 -26.94
N LEU A 110 -8.46 28.29 -27.19
CA LEU A 110 -7.54 27.72 -28.18
C LEU A 110 -7.80 28.23 -29.59
N LYS A 111 -9.06 28.49 -29.95
CA LYS A 111 -9.39 29.15 -31.22
C LYS A 111 -8.91 30.61 -31.21
N ILE A 112 -9.31 31.41 -30.23
CA ILE A 112 -9.04 32.86 -30.22
C ILE A 112 -7.54 33.15 -30.13
N ASN A 113 -6.84 32.47 -29.24
CA ASN A 113 -5.46 32.78 -28.87
C ASN A 113 -4.43 31.93 -29.63
N LEU A 114 -4.73 30.66 -29.93
CA LEU A 114 -3.79 29.71 -30.53
C LEU A 114 -4.20 29.20 -31.92
N LYS A 115 -5.29 29.71 -32.51
CA LYS A 115 -5.83 29.31 -33.83
C LYS A 115 -5.96 27.79 -34.03
N THR A 116 -6.25 27.07 -32.95
CA THR A 116 -6.25 25.60 -32.93
C THR A 116 -7.66 25.06 -33.11
N LYS A 117 -7.82 24.07 -34.01
CA LYS A 117 -9.11 23.41 -34.25
C LYS A 117 -9.45 22.43 -33.11
N SER A 118 -10.71 22.46 -32.68
CA SER A 118 -11.23 21.64 -31.57
C SER A 118 -12.42 20.76 -31.99
N TYR A 119 -12.48 19.52 -31.51
CA TYR A 119 -13.65 18.64 -31.66
C TYR A 119 -14.26 18.29 -30.31
N LEU A 120 -15.51 18.69 -30.09
CA LEU A 120 -16.29 18.45 -28.88
C LEU A 120 -17.36 17.38 -29.15
N LEU A 121 -17.31 16.27 -28.41
CA LEU A 121 -18.19 15.12 -28.57
C LEU A 121 -19.12 14.96 -27.37
N PHE A 122 -20.42 14.85 -27.66
CA PHE A 122 -21.48 14.70 -26.66
C PHE A 122 -22.32 13.43 -26.91
N PRO A 123 -22.92 12.83 -25.87
CA PRO A 123 -23.67 11.58 -26.04
C PRO A 123 -25.05 11.79 -26.68
N THR A 124 -25.66 12.96 -26.52
CA THR A 124 -27.03 13.25 -26.98
C THR A 124 -27.11 14.58 -27.74
N GLN A 125 -28.12 14.70 -28.61
CA GLN A 125 -28.37 15.93 -29.36
C GLN A 125 -28.74 17.11 -28.46
N LEU A 126 -29.43 16.86 -27.35
CA LEU A 126 -29.77 17.90 -26.39
C LEU A 126 -28.51 18.58 -25.82
N LEU A 127 -27.51 17.78 -25.45
CA LEU A 127 -26.24 18.27 -24.93
C LEU A 127 -25.42 19.00 -26.00
N VAL A 128 -25.45 18.52 -27.26
CA VAL A 128 -24.87 19.26 -28.39
C VAL A 128 -25.46 20.67 -28.47
N ASN A 129 -26.79 20.80 -28.44
CA ASN A 129 -27.43 22.10 -28.56
C ASN A 129 -27.11 23.02 -27.37
N GLN A 130 -27.08 22.48 -26.14
CA GLN A 130 -26.66 23.24 -24.97
C GLN A 130 -25.19 23.69 -25.07
N ALA A 131 -24.31 22.84 -25.59
CA ALA A 131 -22.90 23.17 -25.81
C ALA A 131 -22.73 24.26 -26.87
N VAL A 132 -23.48 24.18 -27.96
CA VAL A 132 -23.51 25.19 -29.03
C VAL A 132 -23.92 26.54 -28.46
N GLU A 133 -25.05 26.61 -27.75
CA GLU A 133 -25.54 27.87 -27.15
C GLU A 133 -24.50 28.49 -26.20
N ARG A 134 -23.81 27.65 -25.41
CA ARG A 134 -22.75 28.10 -24.51
C ARG A 134 -21.54 28.62 -25.28
N VAL A 135 -21.08 27.95 -26.33
CA VAL A 135 -19.95 28.42 -27.14
C VAL A 135 -20.29 29.72 -27.89
N GLN A 136 -21.53 29.86 -28.38
CA GLN A 136 -22.03 31.11 -28.96
C GLN A 136 -21.99 32.27 -27.95
N LYS A 137 -22.38 32.03 -26.68
CA LYS A 137 -22.23 33.02 -25.59
C LYS A 137 -20.77 33.40 -25.30
N LEU A 138 -19.80 32.53 -25.63
CA LEU A 138 -18.38 32.86 -25.55
C LEU A 138 -17.91 33.76 -26.71
N GLY A 139 -18.76 33.99 -27.72
CA GLY A 139 -18.49 34.84 -28.88
C GLY A 139 -17.91 34.10 -30.09
N ILE A 140 -18.11 32.78 -30.18
CA ILE A 140 -17.64 31.95 -31.30
C ILE A 140 -18.83 31.20 -31.89
N GLU A 141 -18.95 31.18 -33.22
CA GLU A 141 -19.97 30.39 -33.91
C GLU A 141 -19.41 28.98 -34.22
N PRO A 142 -19.81 27.92 -33.48
CA PRO A 142 -19.32 26.58 -33.75
C PRO A 142 -20.05 25.97 -34.96
N VAL A 143 -19.40 25.02 -35.62
CA VAL A 143 -20.10 24.14 -36.58
C VAL A 143 -20.60 22.92 -35.84
N TYR A 144 -21.88 22.58 -36.05
CA TYR A 144 -22.50 21.45 -35.39
C TYR A 144 -23.51 20.75 -36.29
N TYR A 145 -23.87 19.53 -35.92
CA TYR A 145 -24.92 18.77 -36.59
C TYR A 145 -26.10 18.54 -35.65
N ASP A 146 -27.30 18.91 -36.08
CA ASP A 146 -28.56 18.56 -35.42
C ASP A 146 -29.51 17.88 -36.43
N SER A 147 -29.97 16.67 -36.08
CA SER A 147 -30.85 15.86 -36.92
C SER A 147 -32.22 16.51 -37.17
N ARG A 148 -32.63 17.45 -36.32
CA ARG A 148 -33.91 18.19 -36.38
C ARG A 148 -33.87 19.40 -37.31
N LEU A 149 -32.70 19.82 -37.79
CA LEU A 149 -32.59 20.92 -38.74
C LEU A 149 -33.23 20.57 -40.10
N SER A 150 -33.59 21.60 -40.87
CA SER A 150 -34.12 21.41 -42.23
C SER A 150 -33.10 20.68 -43.12
N LYS A 151 -33.57 20.02 -44.18
CA LYS A 151 -32.69 19.28 -45.11
C LYS A 151 -31.55 20.16 -45.64
N LYS A 152 -31.86 21.38 -46.09
CA LYS A 152 -30.87 22.37 -46.57
C LYS A 152 -29.81 22.69 -45.52
N GLN A 153 -30.21 22.96 -44.28
CA GLN A 153 -29.28 23.27 -43.18
C GLN A 153 -28.42 22.05 -42.78
N ARG A 154 -28.96 20.83 -42.83
CA ARG A 154 -28.20 19.60 -42.54
C ARG A 154 -27.17 19.30 -43.61
N ASP A 155 -27.52 19.50 -44.87
CA ASP A 155 -26.62 19.26 -46.00
C ASP A 155 -25.49 20.31 -45.99
N GLU A 156 -25.81 21.57 -45.69
CA GLU A 156 -24.81 22.63 -45.51
C GLU A 156 -23.89 22.37 -44.31
N ALA A 157 -24.44 21.98 -43.15
CA ALA A 157 -23.63 21.62 -41.99
C ALA A 157 -22.69 20.45 -42.31
N LYS A 158 -23.16 19.42 -43.03
CA LYS A 158 -22.30 18.31 -43.47
C LYS A 158 -21.22 18.76 -44.44
N ARG A 159 -21.54 19.61 -45.43
CA ARG A 159 -20.57 20.17 -46.37
C ARG A 159 -19.44 20.86 -45.61
N ARG A 160 -19.79 21.81 -44.74
CA ARG A 160 -18.82 22.53 -43.89
C ARG A 160 -17.97 21.60 -43.02
N ILE A 161 -18.57 20.55 -42.46
CA ILE A 161 -17.85 19.55 -41.66
C ILE A 161 -16.88 18.74 -42.53
N PHE A 162 -17.28 18.31 -43.71
CA PHE A 162 -16.44 17.42 -44.54
C PHE A 162 -15.33 18.18 -45.26
N GLU A 163 -15.56 19.44 -45.61
CA GLU A 163 -14.56 20.33 -46.18
C GLU A 163 -13.63 20.95 -45.11
N GLY A 164 -13.95 20.77 -43.82
CA GLY A 164 -13.12 21.28 -42.72
C GLY A 164 -13.26 22.78 -42.46
N GLU A 165 -14.36 23.39 -42.93
CA GLU A 165 -14.73 24.81 -42.76
C GLU A 165 -15.26 25.09 -41.33
N PHE A 166 -14.47 24.73 -40.33
CA PHE A 166 -14.78 24.96 -38.92
C PHE A 166 -13.52 25.13 -38.09
N ASP A 167 -13.72 25.79 -36.95
CA ASP A 167 -12.72 25.94 -35.89
C ASP A 167 -13.07 25.11 -34.66
N ILE A 168 -14.35 25.12 -34.29
CA ILE A 168 -14.91 24.29 -33.24
C ILE A 168 -16.01 23.45 -33.86
N LEU A 169 -15.82 22.13 -33.84
CA LEU A 169 -16.82 21.16 -34.27
C LEU A 169 -17.52 20.57 -33.05
N ILE A 170 -18.84 20.58 -33.03
CA ILE A 170 -19.66 20.00 -31.95
C ILE A 170 -20.62 18.97 -32.53
N THR A 171 -20.47 17.70 -32.17
CA THR A 171 -21.38 16.66 -32.67
C THR A 171 -21.69 15.61 -31.61
N THR A 172 -22.63 14.73 -31.94
CA THR A 172 -22.85 13.53 -31.13
C THR A 172 -21.78 12.47 -31.43
N THR A 173 -21.46 11.63 -30.44
CA THR A 173 -20.57 10.47 -30.63
C THR A 173 -21.03 9.57 -31.79
N ASN A 174 -22.34 9.43 -31.98
CA ASN A 174 -22.92 8.66 -33.08
C ASN A 174 -22.68 9.30 -34.46
N PHE A 175 -22.74 10.63 -34.56
CA PHE A 175 -22.42 11.33 -35.80
C PHE A 175 -20.95 11.12 -36.19
N MET A 176 -20.04 11.29 -35.24
CA MET A 176 -18.60 11.04 -35.44
C MET A 176 -18.37 9.62 -35.96
N TYR A 177 -19.01 8.63 -35.34
CA TYR A 177 -18.88 7.24 -35.75
C TYR A 177 -19.35 7.00 -37.20
N LYS A 178 -20.54 7.48 -37.56
CA LYS A 178 -21.15 7.22 -38.88
C LYS A 178 -20.40 7.91 -40.02
N ASN A 179 -19.85 9.09 -39.78
CA ASN A 179 -19.23 9.92 -40.80
C ASN A 179 -17.71 9.99 -40.67
N PHE A 180 -17.11 9.06 -39.94
CA PHE A 180 -15.71 9.13 -39.52
C PHE A 180 -14.73 9.40 -40.67
N ASN A 181 -14.88 8.71 -41.80
CA ASN A 181 -13.97 8.82 -42.94
C ASN A 181 -14.04 10.19 -43.62
N ASN A 182 -15.17 10.88 -43.49
CA ASN A 182 -15.40 12.18 -44.11
C ASN A 182 -15.04 13.35 -43.18
N ILE A 183 -14.79 13.09 -41.90
CA ILE A 183 -14.41 14.13 -40.94
C ILE A 183 -12.88 14.31 -41.00
N PRO A 184 -12.38 15.53 -41.30
CA PRO A 184 -10.96 15.85 -41.28
C PRO A 184 -10.30 15.47 -39.95
N LYS A 185 -9.00 15.11 -39.96
CA LYS A 185 -8.28 14.64 -38.77
C LYS A 185 -7.36 15.69 -38.13
N GLU A 186 -7.41 16.93 -38.62
CA GLU A 186 -6.54 18.02 -38.19
C GLU A 186 -7.10 18.75 -36.96
N PHE A 187 -7.10 18.07 -35.82
CA PHE A 187 -7.47 18.65 -34.54
C PHE A 187 -6.22 18.85 -33.67
N GLY A 188 -6.19 19.91 -32.87
CA GLY A 188 -5.23 20.04 -31.77
C GLY A 188 -5.84 19.70 -30.41
N PHE A 189 -7.18 19.75 -30.31
CA PHE A 189 -7.90 19.42 -29.09
C PHE A 189 -9.16 18.59 -29.36
N VAL A 190 -9.34 17.52 -28.60
CA VAL A 190 -10.55 16.69 -28.60
C VAL A 190 -11.10 16.59 -27.18
N PHE A 191 -12.38 16.93 -27.01
CA PHE A 191 -13.09 16.84 -25.73
C PHE A 191 -14.22 15.82 -25.84
N ILE A 192 -14.33 14.91 -24.88
CA ILE A 192 -15.41 13.92 -24.80
C ILE A 192 -16.12 14.06 -23.46
N ASP A 193 -17.35 14.59 -23.50
CA ASP A 193 -18.14 14.88 -22.31
C ASP A 193 -18.61 13.61 -21.57
N ASP A 194 -18.85 12.53 -22.31
CA ASP A 194 -19.18 11.20 -21.77
C ASP A 194 -18.39 10.11 -22.49
N VAL A 195 -17.39 9.55 -21.79
CA VAL A 195 -16.54 8.50 -22.34
C VAL A 195 -17.27 7.16 -22.51
N ASP A 196 -18.33 6.90 -21.76
CA ASP A 196 -19.08 5.64 -21.88
C ASP A 196 -19.72 5.51 -23.26
N SER A 197 -20.06 6.64 -23.90
CA SER A 197 -20.56 6.66 -25.28
C SER A 197 -19.54 6.09 -26.29
N ILE A 198 -18.25 6.20 -26.00
CA ILE A 198 -17.15 5.66 -26.81
C ILE A 198 -16.85 4.22 -26.42
N LEU A 199 -16.80 3.92 -25.12
CA LEU A 199 -16.39 2.61 -24.59
C LEU A 199 -17.33 1.45 -24.95
N LYS A 200 -18.54 1.74 -25.46
CA LYS A 200 -19.50 0.75 -25.96
C LYS A 200 -18.97 -0.11 -27.10
N SER A 201 -18.04 0.39 -27.92
CA SER A 201 -17.53 -0.31 -29.09
C SER A 201 -16.01 -0.18 -29.22
N ALA A 202 -15.35 -1.32 -29.44
CA ALA A 202 -13.91 -1.38 -29.68
C ALA A 202 -13.48 -0.50 -30.87
N ARG A 203 -14.29 -0.47 -31.95
CA ARG A 203 -14.02 0.33 -33.15
C ARG A 203 -14.08 1.85 -32.89
N ASN A 204 -14.84 2.28 -31.89
CA ASN A 204 -14.93 3.71 -31.56
C ASN A 204 -13.65 4.21 -30.89
N ILE A 205 -12.97 3.34 -30.14
CA ILE A 205 -11.68 3.67 -29.51
C ILE A 205 -10.63 3.92 -30.59
N ASP A 206 -10.57 3.05 -31.61
CA ASP A 206 -9.61 3.20 -32.73
C ASP A 206 -9.84 4.50 -33.50
N LYS A 207 -11.12 4.82 -33.76
CA LYS A 207 -11.51 6.09 -34.38
C LYS A 207 -11.05 7.30 -33.56
N VAL A 208 -11.17 7.25 -32.23
CA VAL A 208 -10.66 8.31 -31.36
C VAL A 208 -9.13 8.41 -31.47
N MET A 209 -8.39 7.30 -31.40
CA MET A 209 -6.92 7.32 -31.57
C MET A 209 -6.51 7.93 -32.92
N MET A 210 -7.23 7.59 -33.99
CA MET A 210 -7.01 8.19 -35.31
C MET A 210 -7.33 9.69 -35.38
N LEU A 211 -8.32 10.19 -34.62
CA LEU A 211 -8.56 11.64 -34.51
C LEU A 211 -7.40 12.36 -33.83
N LEU A 212 -6.66 11.66 -32.96
CA LEU A 212 -5.49 12.20 -32.27
C LEU A 212 -4.21 12.12 -33.12
N GLY A 213 -4.28 11.54 -34.32
CA GLY A 213 -3.16 11.46 -35.25
C GLY A 213 -2.47 10.09 -35.35
N PHE A 214 -2.90 9.08 -34.59
CA PHE A 214 -2.32 7.74 -34.68
C PHE A 214 -2.79 6.99 -35.93
N SER A 215 -1.86 6.31 -36.61
CA SER A 215 -2.17 5.44 -37.73
C SER A 215 -2.77 4.11 -37.25
N GLN A 216 -3.42 3.36 -38.15
CA GLN A 216 -3.87 2.00 -37.83
C GLN A 216 -2.68 1.10 -37.42
N LYS A 217 -1.52 1.30 -38.05
CA LYS A 217 -0.27 0.58 -37.72
C LYS A 217 0.19 0.85 -36.28
N ASP A 218 0.12 2.11 -35.83
CA ASP A 218 0.46 2.50 -34.46
C ASP A 218 -0.46 1.80 -33.45
N ILE A 219 -1.77 1.80 -33.74
CA ILE A 219 -2.79 1.16 -32.90
C ILE A 219 -2.56 -0.35 -32.82
N ASP A 220 -2.33 -1.02 -33.95
CA ASP A 220 -2.13 -2.46 -33.99
C ASP A 220 -0.84 -2.87 -33.27
N ARG A 221 0.24 -2.09 -33.42
CA ARG A 221 1.50 -2.33 -32.71
C ARG A 221 1.34 -2.15 -31.19
N ALA A 222 0.61 -1.12 -30.77
CA ALA A 222 0.30 -0.92 -29.35
C ALA A 222 -0.59 -2.06 -28.80
N MET A 223 -1.54 -2.56 -29.59
CA MET A 223 -2.36 -3.72 -29.21
C MET A 223 -1.53 -5.00 -29.06
N GLU A 224 -0.55 -5.23 -29.93
CA GLU A 224 0.38 -6.36 -29.82
C GLU A 224 1.17 -6.30 -28.50
N PHE A 225 1.68 -5.13 -28.13
CA PHE A 225 2.34 -4.93 -26.84
C PHE A 225 1.40 -5.21 -25.65
N ILE A 226 0.16 -4.72 -25.71
CA ILE A 226 -0.87 -4.96 -24.68
C ILE A 226 -1.16 -6.48 -24.55
N ASP A 227 -1.19 -7.20 -25.67
CA ASP A 227 -1.40 -8.65 -25.71
C ASP A 227 -0.25 -9.42 -25.08
N LEU A 228 0.99 -9.10 -25.45
CA LEU A 228 2.19 -9.73 -24.91
C LEU A 228 2.33 -9.50 -23.40
N LYS A 229 2.07 -8.28 -22.94
CA LYS A 229 2.06 -7.90 -21.51
C LYS A 229 1.00 -8.68 -20.73
N SER A 230 -0.19 -8.85 -21.29
CA SER A 230 -1.28 -9.59 -20.63
C SER A 230 -0.99 -11.08 -20.46
N LYS A 231 -0.27 -11.68 -21.42
CA LYS A 231 0.11 -13.10 -21.39
C LYS A 231 1.36 -13.37 -20.55
N ARG A 232 2.00 -12.33 -20.00
CA ARG A 232 3.32 -12.40 -19.34
C ARG A 232 4.37 -13.11 -20.21
N ALA A 233 4.30 -12.88 -21.52
CA ALA A 233 5.09 -13.62 -22.51
C ALA A 233 6.46 -13.01 -22.80
N LEU A 234 6.77 -11.82 -22.27
CA LEU A 234 7.99 -11.07 -22.58
C LEU A 234 9.09 -11.31 -21.53
N LYS A 235 10.32 -11.50 -22.03
CA LYS A 235 11.53 -11.41 -21.19
C LYS A 235 11.84 -9.93 -20.87
N PRO A 236 12.63 -9.63 -19.81
CA PRO A 236 12.93 -8.25 -19.41
C PRO A 236 13.56 -7.40 -20.52
N GLU A 237 14.51 -7.96 -21.28
CA GLU A 237 15.20 -7.26 -22.38
C GLU A 237 14.23 -6.87 -23.50
N GLU A 238 13.39 -7.82 -23.93
CA GLU A 238 12.36 -7.60 -24.95
C GLU A 238 11.35 -6.54 -24.49
N PHE A 239 10.99 -6.54 -23.20
CA PHE A 239 10.05 -5.58 -22.63
C PHE A 239 10.57 -4.14 -22.76
N THR A 240 11.85 -3.91 -22.48
CA THR A 240 12.48 -2.58 -22.63
C THR A 240 12.47 -2.10 -24.07
N THR A 241 12.80 -2.98 -25.03
CA THR A 241 12.74 -2.65 -26.47
C THR A 241 11.33 -2.24 -26.89
N TRP A 242 10.33 -2.98 -26.43
CA TRP A 242 8.93 -2.65 -26.67
C TRP A 242 8.51 -1.31 -26.06
N GLN A 243 8.95 -1.02 -24.83
CA GLN A 243 8.66 0.26 -24.19
C GLN A 243 9.20 1.45 -25.00
N GLU A 244 10.41 1.32 -25.55
CA GLU A 244 11.01 2.37 -26.37
C GLU A 244 10.24 2.58 -27.68
N GLN A 245 9.81 1.49 -28.34
CA GLN A 245 8.94 1.60 -29.52
C GLN A 245 7.62 2.30 -29.21
N ILE A 246 6.97 1.96 -28.09
CA ILE A 246 5.74 2.64 -27.67
C ILE A 246 6.03 4.11 -27.36
N LYS A 247 7.14 4.44 -26.71
CA LYS A 247 7.56 5.82 -26.42
C LYS A 247 7.70 6.64 -27.70
N GLN A 248 8.26 6.06 -28.77
CA GLN A 248 8.32 6.70 -30.08
C GLN A 248 6.93 6.90 -30.68
N ILE A 249 6.07 5.87 -30.65
CA ILE A 249 4.69 5.98 -31.18
C ILE A 249 3.91 7.10 -30.48
N ARG A 250 4.08 7.29 -29.16
CA ARG A 250 3.41 8.38 -28.42
C ARG A 250 3.68 9.77 -29.03
N THR A 251 4.83 9.98 -29.65
CA THR A 251 5.18 11.26 -30.28
C THR A 251 4.37 11.57 -31.55
N HIS A 252 3.68 10.57 -32.12
CA HIS A 252 2.80 10.76 -33.28
C HIS A 252 1.49 11.48 -32.94
N ALA A 253 1.17 11.68 -31.64
CA ALA A 253 -0.01 12.41 -31.23
C ALA A 253 0.04 13.87 -31.73
N LYS A 254 -0.98 14.26 -32.50
CA LYS A 254 -1.17 15.62 -33.04
C LYS A 254 -2.22 16.43 -32.27
N ALA A 255 -3.05 15.75 -31.48
CA ALA A 255 -4.09 16.37 -30.67
C ALA A 255 -4.05 15.86 -29.23
N GLN A 256 -4.50 16.71 -28.31
CA GLN A 256 -4.70 16.33 -26.91
C GLN A 256 -6.14 15.92 -26.64
N LEU A 257 -6.31 14.87 -25.84
CA LEU A 257 -7.61 14.33 -25.47
C LEU A 257 -7.92 14.64 -24.00
N ILE A 258 -9.08 15.26 -23.76
CA ILE A 258 -9.69 15.34 -22.43
C ILE A 258 -11.01 14.57 -22.46
N VAL A 259 -11.17 13.61 -21.54
CA VAL A 259 -12.41 12.84 -21.40
C VAL A 259 -12.98 12.96 -19.99
N SER A 260 -14.30 12.94 -19.84
CA SER A 260 -14.90 12.68 -18.53
C SER A 260 -14.61 11.25 -18.06
N SER A 261 -14.51 11.05 -16.74
CA SER A 261 -14.36 9.72 -16.13
C SER A 261 -15.48 8.76 -16.53
N ALA A 262 -15.17 7.47 -16.71
CA ALA A 262 -16.17 6.46 -17.06
C ALA A 262 -17.13 6.15 -15.89
N THR A 263 -18.40 5.92 -16.19
CA THR A 263 -19.41 5.45 -15.24
C THR A 263 -19.64 3.93 -15.32
N ALA A 264 -19.24 3.31 -16.44
CA ALA A 264 -19.30 1.86 -16.64
C ALA A 264 -17.92 1.20 -16.65
N ASN A 265 -17.87 -0.09 -16.31
CA ASN A 265 -16.63 -0.87 -16.47
C ASN A 265 -16.40 -1.13 -17.97
N PRO A 266 -15.24 -0.75 -18.51
CA PRO A 266 -14.93 -1.04 -19.90
C PRO A 266 -14.84 -2.55 -20.13
N LYS A 267 -15.51 -3.06 -21.18
CA LYS A 267 -15.51 -4.49 -21.51
C LYS A 267 -14.40 -4.90 -22.50
N SER A 268 -13.78 -3.93 -23.18
CA SER A 268 -12.80 -4.17 -24.24
C SER A 268 -11.36 -3.99 -23.76
N ARG A 269 -10.45 -4.86 -24.22
CA ARG A 269 -9.00 -4.73 -23.98
C ARG A 269 -8.39 -3.52 -24.68
N ARG A 270 -9.05 -2.99 -25.73
CA ARG A 270 -8.64 -1.77 -26.45
C ARG A 270 -8.58 -0.52 -25.56
N VAL A 271 -9.23 -0.53 -24.39
CA VAL A 271 -9.08 0.56 -23.41
C VAL A 271 -7.63 0.73 -22.95
N GLY A 272 -6.81 -0.32 -23.06
CA GLY A 272 -5.37 -0.22 -22.82
C GLY A 272 -4.65 0.80 -23.71
N LEU A 273 -5.20 1.15 -24.88
CA LEU A 273 -4.63 2.15 -25.79
C LEU A 273 -4.53 3.53 -25.14
N PHE A 274 -5.52 3.95 -24.33
CA PHE A 274 -5.44 5.22 -23.60
C PHE A 274 -4.21 5.24 -22.68
N ARG A 275 -3.89 4.12 -22.02
CA ARG A 275 -2.73 4.05 -21.14
C ARG A 275 -1.43 4.02 -21.92
N GLU A 276 -1.32 3.11 -22.89
CA GLU A 276 -0.06 2.87 -23.56
C GLU A 276 0.29 4.01 -24.55
N LEU A 277 -0.70 4.67 -25.18
CA LEU A 277 -0.46 5.75 -26.15
C LEU A 277 -0.65 7.17 -25.59
N LEU A 278 -1.53 7.36 -24.60
CA LEU A 278 -1.87 8.69 -24.07
C LEU A 278 -1.44 8.91 -22.61
N GLY A 279 -0.95 7.87 -21.94
CA GLY A 279 -0.44 7.96 -20.57
C GLY A 279 -1.52 8.05 -19.49
N PHE A 280 -2.78 7.65 -19.75
CA PHE A 280 -3.82 7.61 -18.72
C PHE A 280 -4.81 6.45 -18.88
N GLU A 281 -5.37 5.96 -17.78
CA GLU A 281 -6.41 4.94 -17.78
C GLU A 281 -7.81 5.56 -17.72
N VAL A 282 -8.69 5.08 -18.60
CA VAL A 282 -10.13 5.33 -18.50
C VAL A 282 -10.76 4.20 -17.71
N SER A 283 -11.03 4.44 -16.43
CA SER A 283 -11.71 3.48 -15.56
C SER A 283 -12.80 4.15 -14.73
N ARG A 284 -13.74 3.35 -14.22
CA ARG A 284 -14.73 3.82 -13.25
C ARG A 284 -14.05 3.94 -11.90
N PRO A 285 -13.86 5.17 -11.36
CA PRO A 285 -13.41 5.31 -9.97
C PRO A 285 -14.52 4.73 -9.08
N SER A 286 -14.18 3.79 -8.20
CA SER A 286 -15.10 3.38 -7.15
C SER A 286 -14.83 4.31 -5.97
N LEU A 287 -15.56 5.42 -5.88
CA LEU A 287 -15.55 6.22 -4.66
C LEU A 287 -16.20 5.35 -3.56
N THR A 288 -15.39 4.69 -2.74
CA THR A 288 -15.85 3.91 -1.58
C THR A 288 -16.02 4.79 -0.34
N ILE A 289 -15.72 6.09 -0.46
CA ILE A 289 -15.85 7.05 0.63
C ILE A 289 -17.32 7.24 0.96
N ARG A 290 -17.64 7.06 2.24
CA ARG A 290 -19.00 7.16 2.77
C ARG A 290 -18.97 7.94 4.10
N ASN A 291 -19.90 8.86 4.28
CA ASN A 291 -20.22 9.51 5.55
C ASN A 291 -21.60 9.01 5.98
N VAL A 292 -21.64 7.76 6.46
CA VAL A 292 -22.89 7.06 6.76
C VAL A 292 -22.86 6.63 8.22
N GLU A 293 -23.90 6.93 8.96
CA GLU A 293 -24.12 6.34 10.28
C GLU A 293 -24.73 4.96 10.11
N ASP A 294 -24.08 3.92 10.63
CA ASP A 294 -24.59 2.56 10.64
C ASP A 294 -25.23 2.24 11.98
N ILE A 295 -26.53 2.03 11.94
CA ILE A 295 -27.36 1.77 13.11
C ILE A 295 -27.96 0.37 12.98
N TYR A 296 -28.07 -0.34 14.10
CA TYR A 296 -28.79 -1.61 14.16
C TYR A 296 -29.81 -1.69 15.29
N GLU A 297 -30.78 -2.57 15.10
CA GLU A 297 -31.82 -2.91 16.08
C GLU A 297 -32.18 -4.39 15.95
N GLU A 298 -32.55 -5.02 17.06
CA GLU A 298 -32.95 -6.44 17.14
C GLU A 298 -34.46 -6.56 17.49
N PRO A 299 -35.37 -6.29 16.54
CA PRO A 299 -36.81 -6.35 16.82
C PRO A 299 -37.34 -7.78 16.78
N GLN A 300 -38.41 -8.04 17.54
CA GLN A 300 -39.14 -9.32 17.45
C GLN A 300 -39.84 -9.50 16.10
N ASP A 301 -40.43 -8.42 15.54
CA ASP A 301 -41.06 -8.41 14.22
C ASP A 301 -40.43 -7.35 13.32
N ILE A 302 -39.54 -7.82 12.44
CA ILE A 302 -38.77 -7.01 11.51
C ILE A 302 -39.68 -6.32 10.48
N LYS A 303 -40.76 -6.96 10.00
CA LYS A 303 -41.61 -6.40 8.94
C LYS A 303 -42.42 -5.24 9.47
N ASN A 304 -43.07 -5.41 10.62
CA ASN A 304 -43.84 -4.33 11.25
C ASN A 304 -42.93 -3.21 11.73
N ARG A 305 -41.75 -3.54 12.30
CA ARG A 305 -40.78 -2.53 12.67
C ARG A 305 -40.27 -1.71 11.48
N ALA A 306 -40.05 -2.35 10.33
CA ALA A 306 -39.69 -1.63 9.10
C ALA A 306 -40.76 -0.60 8.71
N VAL A 307 -42.05 -0.92 8.82
CA VAL A 307 -43.15 0.02 8.53
C VAL A 307 -43.11 1.24 9.46
N GLU A 308 -42.91 1.04 10.76
CA GLU A 308 -42.80 2.13 11.74
C GLU A 308 -41.64 3.08 11.41
N LEU A 309 -40.47 2.50 11.10
CA LEU A 309 -39.28 3.27 10.74
C LEU A 309 -39.48 4.04 9.43
N LEU A 310 -40.06 3.41 8.41
CA LEU A 310 -40.34 4.07 7.13
C LEU A 310 -41.33 5.23 7.27
N LYS A 311 -42.35 5.10 8.13
CA LYS A 311 -43.25 6.22 8.47
C LYS A 311 -42.52 7.35 9.17
N LYS A 312 -41.57 7.04 10.06
CA LYS A 312 -40.73 8.03 10.76
C LYS A 312 -39.72 8.72 9.84
N PHE A 313 -39.08 7.96 8.95
CA PHE A 313 -38.01 8.46 8.08
C PHE A 313 -38.55 9.25 6.87
N GLY A 314 -39.74 8.88 6.36
CA GLY A 314 -40.36 9.53 5.21
C GLY A 314 -39.68 9.19 3.87
N ASN A 315 -39.70 10.13 2.93
CA ASN A 315 -39.30 9.92 1.52
C ASN A 315 -37.79 9.65 1.32
N GLY A 316 -37.40 9.23 0.11
CA GLY A 316 -35.98 9.09 -0.26
C GLY A 316 -35.31 7.86 0.35
N GLY A 317 -36.10 6.83 0.68
CA GLY A 317 -35.61 5.58 1.27
C GLY A 317 -35.26 4.52 0.23
N LEU A 318 -34.12 3.86 0.42
CA LEU A 318 -33.81 2.59 -0.24
C LEU A 318 -34.04 1.44 0.76
N VAL A 319 -34.88 0.48 0.41
CA VAL A 319 -35.19 -0.67 1.26
C VAL A 319 -34.60 -1.92 0.65
N PHE A 320 -33.82 -2.65 1.44
CA PHE A 320 -33.09 -3.81 0.98
C PHE A 320 -33.53 -5.05 1.77
N LEU A 321 -34.03 -6.04 1.03
CA LEU A 321 -34.20 -7.40 1.51
C LEU A 321 -32.87 -8.17 1.38
N PRO A 322 -32.64 -9.21 2.20
CA PRO A 322 -31.49 -10.10 2.06
C PRO A 322 -31.39 -10.71 0.65
N GLY A 323 -30.19 -10.73 0.08
CA GLY A 323 -29.94 -11.16 -1.31
C GLY A 323 -30.28 -12.63 -1.62
N ASN A 324 -30.48 -13.45 -0.59
CA ASN A 324 -30.92 -14.84 -0.70
C ASN A 324 -32.44 -15.03 -0.85
N LYS A 325 -33.23 -13.97 -0.69
CA LYS A 325 -34.68 -14.02 -0.90
C LYS A 325 -35.01 -14.06 -2.39
N LYS A 326 -36.18 -14.62 -2.73
CA LYS A 326 -36.63 -14.71 -4.12
C LYS A 326 -37.45 -13.49 -4.52
N LYS A 327 -37.72 -13.34 -5.82
CA LYS A 327 -38.49 -12.22 -6.37
C LYS A 327 -39.92 -12.16 -5.83
N GLU A 328 -40.52 -13.31 -5.56
CA GLU A 328 -41.86 -13.38 -4.98
C GLU A 328 -41.90 -12.68 -3.62
N ASN A 329 -40.87 -12.89 -2.78
CA ASN A 329 -40.76 -12.23 -1.48
C ASN A 329 -40.59 -10.71 -1.58
N LEU A 330 -39.96 -10.22 -2.65
CA LEU A 330 -39.84 -8.79 -2.90
C LEU A 330 -41.20 -8.19 -3.21
N GLN A 331 -41.96 -8.85 -4.06
CA GLN A 331 -43.28 -8.37 -4.47
C GLN A 331 -44.28 -8.44 -3.32
N GLU A 332 -44.31 -9.54 -2.56
CA GLU A 332 -45.08 -9.66 -1.31
C GLU A 332 -44.76 -8.54 -0.33
N PHE A 333 -43.49 -8.16 -0.21
CA PHE A 333 -43.09 -7.10 0.72
C PHE A 333 -43.49 -5.70 0.22
N VAL A 334 -43.40 -5.44 -1.08
CA VAL A 334 -43.88 -4.18 -1.67
C VAL A 334 -45.39 -4.03 -1.46
N GLU A 335 -46.17 -5.07 -1.75
CA GLU A 335 -47.62 -5.09 -1.55
C GLU A 335 -47.98 -4.89 -0.07
N PHE A 336 -47.21 -5.51 0.84
CA PHE A 336 -47.36 -5.29 2.28
C PHE A 336 -47.10 -3.84 2.71
N LEU A 337 -46.08 -3.19 2.15
CA LEU A 337 -45.79 -1.77 2.43
C LEU A 337 -46.93 -0.86 1.92
N GLU A 338 -47.44 -1.12 0.72
CA GLU A 338 -48.56 -0.39 0.14
C GLU A 338 -49.84 -0.52 0.99
N GLN A 339 -50.16 -1.73 1.45
CA GLN A 339 -51.29 -1.98 2.36
C GLN A 339 -51.16 -1.23 3.69
N LYS A 340 -49.94 -0.96 4.14
CA LYS A 340 -49.66 -0.22 5.38
C LYS A 340 -49.54 1.30 5.17
N GLY A 341 -49.83 1.78 3.96
CA GLY A 341 -49.88 3.19 3.59
C GLY A 341 -48.54 3.79 3.19
N ILE A 342 -47.54 2.97 2.85
CA ILE A 342 -46.23 3.43 2.36
C ILE A 342 -46.20 3.29 0.85
N LYS A 343 -45.93 4.39 0.12
CA LYS A 343 -45.82 4.31 -1.36
C LYS A 343 -44.47 3.72 -1.75
N ALA A 344 -44.45 2.42 -2.00
CA ALA A 344 -43.25 1.64 -2.29
C ALA A 344 -43.23 1.16 -3.75
N GLN A 345 -42.06 1.06 -4.36
CA GLN A 345 -41.92 0.49 -5.70
C GLN A 345 -40.74 -0.48 -5.77
N SER A 346 -40.89 -1.58 -6.51
CA SER A 346 -39.79 -2.51 -6.73
C SER A 346 -38.75 -1.95 -7.71
N TYR A 347 -37.50 -2.40 -7.59
CA TYR A 347 -36.43 -2.04 -8.53
C TYR A 347 -36.72 -2.38 -10.00
N GLU A 348 -37.67 -3.28 -10.27
CA GLU A 348 -38.03 -3.70 -11.63
C GLU A 348 -38.96 -2.70 -12.32
N LYS A 349 -39.82 -2.02 -11.54
CA LYS A 349 -40.73 -0.97 -12.03
C LYS A 349 -40.15 0.43 -11.86
N PHE A 350 -38.89 0.54 -11.48
CA PHE A 350 -38.21 1.78 -11.09
C PHE A 350 -38.46 2.95 -12.05
N ASP A 351 -39.24 3.94 -11.58
CA ASP A 351 -39.47 5.21 -12.26
C ASP A 351 -38.71 6.34 -11.53
N VAL A 352 -37.68 6.87 -12.20
CA VAL A 352 -36.79 7.91 -11.68
C VAL A 352 -37.55 9.22 -11.41
N GLU A 353 -38.47 9.59 -12.29
CA GLU A 353 -39.17 10.87 -12.22
C GLU A 353 -40.25 10.84 -11.14
N ALA A 354 -40.97 9.72 -11.01
CA ALA A 354 -41.92 9.52 -9.91
C ALA A 354 -41.23 9.57 -8.53
N TYR A 355 -40.06 8.93 -8.40
CA TYR A 355 -39.27 8.99 -7.16
C TYR A 355 -38.72 10.40 -6.87
N ARG A 356 -38.28 11.13 -7.91
CA ARG A 356 -37.79 12.52 -7.80
C ARG A 356 -38.89 13.51 -7.40
N ARG A 357 -40.13 13.33 -7.90
CA ARG A 357 -41.29 14.14 -7.49
C ARG A 357 -41.81 13.81 -6.10
N GLY A 358 -41.42 12.66 -5.53
CA GLY A 358 -41.91 12.16 -4.26
C GLY A 358 -43.24 11.39 -4.36
N ASP A 359 -43.66 11.01 -5.57
CA ASP A 359 -44.82 10.15 -5.81
C ASP A 359 -44.59 8.74 -5.22
N VAL A 360 -43.33 8.30 -5.21
CA VAL A 360 -42.84 7.08 -4.56
C VAL A 360 -41.95 7.47 -3.38
N GLN A 361 -42.26 6.96 -2.19
CA GLN A 361 -41.50 7.27 -0.96
C GLN A 361 -40.23 6.43 -0.85
N VAL A 362 -40.33 5.14 -1.21
CA VAL A 362 -39.26 4.16 -1.04
C VAL A 362 -39.12 3.23 -2.23
N LEU A 363 -37.86 2.86 -2.54
CA LEU A 363 -37.54 1.85 -3.55
C LEU A 363 -37.08 0.58 -2.87
N VAL A 364 -37.63 -0.56 -3.28
CA VAL A 364 -37.38 -1.86 -2.65
C VAL A 364 -36.58 -2.76 -3.59
N GLY A 365 -35.50 -3.35 -3.08
CA GLY A 365 -34.67 -4.30 -3.81
C GLY A 365 -33.91 -5.24 -2.89
N PHE A 366 -32.84 -5.84 -3.42
CA PHE A 366 -32.00 -6.79 -2.69
C PHE A 366 -30.64 -6.17 -2.35
N ALA A 367 -30.14 -6.42 -1.14
CA ALA A 367 -28.78 -6.09 -0.73
C ALA A 367 -27.79 -7.04 -1.44
N SER A 368 -27.51 -6.77 -2.71
CA SER A 368 -26.61 -7.58 -3.54
C SER A 368 -25.91 -6.70 -4.57
N TYR A 369 -24.64 -7.01 -4.86
CA TYR A 369 -23.87 -6.31 -5.90
C TYR A 369 -24.46 -6.40 -7.31
N ARG A 370 -25.38 -7.34 -7.53
CA ARG A 370 -26.10 -7.52 -8.80
C ARG A 370 -27.32 -6.61 -8.93
N ASN A 371 -27.84 -6.08 -7.81
CA ASN A 371 -29.07 -5.30 -7.81
C ASN A 371 -28.82 -3.86 -8.32
N PRO A 372 -29.65 -3.33 -9.24
CA PRO A 372 -29.53 -1.96 -9.74
C PRO A 372 -29.62 -0.88 -8.66
N LEU A 373 -30.43 -1.05 -7.61
CA LEU A 373 -30.52 -0.06 -6.52
C LEU A 373 -29.20 0.03 -5.75
N ALA A 374 -28.53 -1.09 -5.52
CA ALA A 374 -27.26 -1.14 -4.79
C ALA A 374 -26.05 -0.67 -5.65
N ARG A 375 -26.13 -0.76 -6.98
CA ARG A 375 -24.97 -0.51 -7.87
C ARG A 375 -25.12 0.67 -8.85
N GLY A 376 -26.33 0.91 -9.33
CA GLY A 376 -26.63 1.67 -10.55
C GLY A 376 -27.36 3.00 -10.33
N ILE A 377 -27.92 3.24 -9.15
CA ILE A 377 -28.63 4.50 -8.87
C ILE A 377 -27.66 5.58 -8.36
N ASP A 378 -27.79 6.78 -8.94
CA ASP A 378 -27.07 7.98 -8.51
C ASP A 378 -28.03 9.18 -8.41
N MET A 379 -28.64 9.35 -7.22
CA MET A 379 -29.56 10.44 -6.90
C MET A 379 -29.24 11.04 -5.51
N PRO A 380 -28.07 11.68 -5.38
CA PRO A 380 -27.57 12.16 -4.10
C PRO A 380 -28.38 13.32 -3.51
N ASP A 381 -29.24 13.96 -4.29
CA ASP A 381 -30.14 15.04 -3.87
C ASP A 381 -31.47 14.56 -3.27
N ILE A 382 -31.75 13.25 -3.37
CA ILE A 382 -33.02 12.63 -2.96
C ILE A 382 -32.79 11.50 -1.96
N ILE A 383 -31.82 10.60 -2.20
CA ILE A 383 -31.65 9.40 -1.38
C ILE A 383 -31.09 9.77 -0.02
N ARG A 384 -31.83 9.49 1.06
CA ARG A 384 -31.48 9.88 2.43
C ARG A 384 -30.95 8.72 3.26
N TYR A 385 -31.59 7.56 3.14
CA TYR A 385 -31.31 6.41 4.00
C TYR A 385 -31.44 5.07 3.26
N ALA A 386 -30.77 4.06 3.80
CA ALA A 386 -30.88 2.66 3.41
C ALA A 386 -31.39 1.85 4.61
N LEU A 387 -32.54 1.20 4.47
CA LEU A 387 -33.12 0.31 5.47
C LEU A 387 -32.91 -1.15 5.03
N PHE A 388 -32.19 -1.92 5.83
CA PHE A 388 -31.99 -3.35 5.62
C PHE A 388 -32.98 -4.12 6.48
N VAL A 389 -33.92 -4.80 5.83
CA VAL A 389 -34.99 -5.59 6.48
C VAL A 389 -34.48 -7.03 6.60
N GLY A 390 -33.54 -7.25 7.52
CA GLY A 390 -32.75 -8.46 7.66
C GLY A 390 -31.30 -8.28 7.21
N VAL A 391 -30.41 -9.08 7.78
CA VAL A 391 -28.97 -9.01 7.49
C VAL A 391 -28.70 -9.46 6.05
N PRO A 392 -27.93 -8.70 5.25
CA PRO A 392 -27.47 -9.15 3.94
C PRO A 392 -26.70 -10.47 4.04
N LYS A 393 -27.15 -11.50 3.34
CA LYS A 393 -26.61 -12.86 3.41
C LYS A 393 -26.28 -13.42 2.03
N LEU A 394 -25.17 -14.15 1.96
CA LEU A 394 -24.83 -15.05 0.86
C LEU A 394 -25.22 -16.47 1.24
N GLU A 395 -25.81 -17.19 0.28
CA GLU A 395 -26.08 -18.62 0.41
C GLU A 395 -25.27 -19.38 -0.65
N PHE A 396 -24.41 -20.28 -0.19
CA PHE A 396 -23.66 -21.19 -1.03
C PHE A 396 -24.25 -22.59 -0.91
N TYR A 397 -24.66 -23.14 -2.04
CA TYR A 397 -25.11 -24.53 -2.14
C TYR A 397 -23.94 -25.36 -2.66
N LEU A 398 -23.67 -26.48 -2.00
CA LEU A 398 -22.72 -27.45 -2.50
C LEU A 398 -23.35 -28.14 -3.73
N ASP A 399 -22.86 -27.80 -4.92
CA ASP A 399 -23.41 -28.20 -6.21
C ASP A 399 -22.30 -28.73 -7.14
N LEU A 400 -22.45 -29.97 -7.61
CA LEU A 400 -21.54 -30.64 -8.55
C LEU A 400 -21.46 -29.94 -9.91
N THR A 401 -22.53 -29.26 -10.33
CA THR A 401 -22.64 -28.64 -11.65
C THR A 401 -21.93 -27.28 -11.73
N LYS A 402 -21.59 -26.68 -10.57
CA LYS A 402 -21.00 -25.34 -10.47
C LYS A 402 -19.79 -25.33 -9.55
N HIS A 403 -18.62 -25.66 -10.10
CA HIS A 403 -17.33 -25.67 -9.39
C HIS A 403 -16.92 -24.29 -8.83
N SER A 404 -17.44 -23.20 -9.40
CA SER A 404 -17.25 -21.87 -8.83
C SER A 404 -17.96 -21.71 -7.48
N THR A 405 -19.15 -22.29 -7.31
CA THR A 405 -19.85 -22.30 -6.02
C THR A 405 -19.11 -23.16 -5.00
N LEU A 406 -18.55 -24.30 -5.43
CA LEU A 406 -17.70 -25.15 -4.59
C LEU A 406 -16.47 -24.38 -4.07
N TYR A 407 -15.80 -23.59 -4.91
CA TYR A 407 -14.70 -22.73 -4.49
C TYR A 407 -15.11 -21.75 -3.38
N TYR A 408 -16.18 -20.98 -3.58
CA TYR A 408 -16.64 -20.01 -2.59
C TYR A 408 -17.20 -20.66 -1.31
N PHE A 409 -17.83 -21.83 -1.44
CA PHE A 409 -18.30 -22.62 -0.31
C PHE A 409 -17.13 -23.03 0.59
N LEU A 410 -16.07 -23.61 0.00
CA LEU A 410 -14.89 -24.02 0.75
C LEU A 410 -14.12 -22.84 1.31
N LEU A 411 -14.03 -21.74 0.55
CA LEU A 411 -13.44 -20.49 1.02
C LEU A 411 -14.11 -19.99 2.30
N ALA A 412 -15.44 -19.92 2.31
CA ALA A 412 -16.22 -19.49 3.47
C ALA A 412 -16.15 -20.49 4.64
N LEU A 413 -15.80 -21.76 4.37
CA LEU A 413 -15.69 -22.81 5.37
C LEU A 413 -14.34 -22.81 6.10
N ILE A 414 -13.24 -22.36 5.46
CA ILE A 414 -11.86 -22.44 5.99
C ILE A 414 -11.78 -21.99 7.44
N GLY A 415 -12.30 -20.80 7.77
CA GLY A 415 -12.21 -20.25 9.13
C GLY A 415 -12.95 -21.10 10.17
N ALA A 416 -14.01 -21.81 9.78
CA ALA A 416 -14.85 -22.57 10.69
C ALA A 416 -14.38 -24.02 10.92
N ILE A 417 -13.46 -24.52 10.10
CA ILE A 417 -12.87 -25.86 10.24
C ILE A 417 -11.43 -25.81 10.77
N LYS A 418 -11.02 -24.65 11.30
CA LYS A 418 -9.70 -24.45 11.92
C LYS A 418 -9.50 -25.44 13.07
N GLY A 419 -8.35 -26.11 13.10
CA GLY A 419 -8.01 -27.11 14.12
C GLY A 419 -8.56 -28.52 13.84
N GLU A 420 -9.34 -28.73 12.76
CA GLU A 420 -9.79 -30.06 12.38
C GLU A 420 -8.72 -30.80 11.55
N PRO A 421 -8.61 -32.15 11.65
CA PRO A 421 -7.57 -32.93 10.97
C PRO A 421 -7.53 -32.80 9.44
N PHE A 422 -8.65 -32.42 8.83
CA PHE A 422 -8.81 -32.26 7.38
C PHE A 422 -8.60 -30.81 6.89
N PHE A 423 -8.20 -29.88 7.78
CA PHE A 423 -8.01 -28.47 7.44
C PHE A 423 -7.05 -28.27 6.26
N ASP A 424 -5.85 -28.84 6.34
CA ASP A 424 -4.82 -28.70 5.28
C ASP A 424 -5.27 -29.31 3.94
N GLU A 425 -6.02 -30.40 4.01
CA GLU A 425 -6.61 -31.05 2.84
C GLU A 425 -7.60 -30.10 2.14
N VAL A 426 -8.52 -29.48 2.89
CA VAL A 426 -9.49 -28.51 2.36
C VAL A 426 -8.80 -27.27 1.81
N VAL A 427 -7.77 -26.74 2.49
CA VAL A 427 -6.96 -25.63 1.97
C VAL A 427 -6.29 -26.00 0.65
N GLY A 428 -5.81 -27.24 0.51
CA GLY A 428 -5.30 -27.79 -0.74
C GLY A 428 -6.34 -27.75 -1.88
N PHE A 429 -7.58 -28.15 -1.58
CA PHE A 429 -8.69 -28.09 -2.55
C PHE A 429 -9.01 -26.66 -2.98
N VAL A 430 -9.03 -25.71 -2.05
CA VAL A 430 -9.28 -24.29 -2.36
C VAL A 430 -8.20 -23.74 -3.30
N LYS A 431 -6.91 -24.03 -3.04
CA LYS A 431 -5.79 -23.62 -3.92
C LYS A 431 -5.88 -24.21 -5.33
N TYR A 432 -6.37 -25.44 -5.45
CA TYR A 432 -6.61 -26.04 -6.76
C TYR A 432 -7.78 -25.34 -7.47
N LEU A 433 -8.92 -25.20 -6.78
CA LEU A 433 -10.14 -24.59 -7.31
C LEU A 433 -9.93 -23.12 -7.71
N GLU A 434 -9.08 -22.38 -6.99
CA GLU A 434 -8.68 -21.00 -7.33
C GLU A 434 -8.13 -20.87 -8.76
N LYS A 435 -7.44 -21.90 -9.26
CA LYS A 435 -6.87 -21.89 -10.62
C LYS A 435 -7.93 -22.10 -11.70
N VAL A 436 -9.06 -22.72 -11.36
CA VAL A 436 -10.05 -23.21 -12.33
C VAL A 436 -11.45 -22.58 -12.19
N TYR A 437 -11.77 -21.93 -11.07
CA TYR A 437 -13.13 -21.44 -10.79
C TYR A 437 -13.64 -20.38 -11.79
N ARG A 438 -12.74 -19.64 -12.45
CA ARG A 438 -13.08 -18.64 -13.47
C ARG A 438 -13.28 -19.24 -14.87
N ILE A 439 -12.90 -20.50 -15.08
CA ILE A 439 -13.02 -21.19 -16.37
C ILE A 439 -14.44 -21.75 -16.48
N PRO A 440 -15.20 -21.44 -17.54
CA PRO A 440 -16.51 -22.05 -17.79
C PRO A 440 -16.42 -23.58 -17.82
N ALA A 441 -17.42 -24.27 -17.28
CA ALA A 441 -17.39 -25.73 -17.12
C ALA A 441 -17.18 -26.48 -18.44
N GLU A 442 -17.66 -25.92 -19.56
CA GLU A 442 -17.52 -26.47 -20.91
C GLU A 442 -16.06 -26.44 -21.39
N ARG A 443 -15.25 -25.51 -20.86
CA ARG A 443 -13.83 -25.32 -21.23
C ARG A 443 -12.85 -26.03 -20.30
N LEU A 444 -13.33 -26.70 -19.25
CA LEU A 444 -12.49 -27.49 -18.37
C LEU A 444 -12.05 -28.79 -19.05
N THR A 445 -10.78 -29.17 -18.85
CA THR A 445 -10.27 -30.48 -19.30
C THR A 445 -10.95 -31.61 -18.55
N GLN A 446 -11.01 -32.80 -19.15
CA GLN A 446 -11.61 -33.99 -18.53
C GLN A 446 -10.98 -34.31 -17.17
N LYS A 447 -9.63 -34.25 -17.10
CA LYS A 447 -8.86 -34.41 -15.85
C LYS A 447 -9.25 -33.39 -14.77
N ALA A 448 -9.53 -32.15 -15.15
CA ALA A 448 -9.95 -31.12 -14.20
C ALA A 448 -11.37 -31.40 -13.66
N LYS A 449 -12.29 -31.83 -14.53
CA LYS A 449 -13.65 -32.23 -14.14
C LYS A 449 -13.61 -33.39 -13.15
N GLU A 450 -12.81 -34.42 -13.42
CA GLU A 450 -12.64 -35.57 -12.52
C GLU A 450 -12.09 -35.18 -11.15
N HIS A 451 -11.07 -34.31 -11.12
CA HIS A 451 -10.50 -33.81 -9.87
C HIS A 451 -11.52 -32.99 -9.06
N ILE A 452 -12.29 -32.11 -9.70
CA ILE A 452 -13.36 -31.35 -9.05
C ILE A 452 -14.41 -32.28 -8.45
N SER A 453 -14.82 -33.33 -9.18
CA SER A 453 -15.76 -34.33 -8.67
C SER A 453 -15.19 -35.14 -7.50
N ALA A 454 -13.88 -35.42 -7.50
CA ALA A 454 -13.21 -36.05 -6.36
C ALA A 454 -13.22 -35.15 -5.12
N ILE A 455 -12.91 -33.85 -5.28
CA ILE A 455 -12.99 -32.85 -4.21
C ILE A 455 -14.41 -32.83 -3.63
N TYR A 456 -15.43 -32.76 -4.48
CA TYR A 456 -16.82 -32.74 -4.02
C TYR A 456 -17.18 -33.96 -3.16
N ARG A 457 -16.85 -35.18 -3.62
CA ARG A 457 -17.10 -36.41 -2.85
C ARG A 457 -16.40 -36.39 -1.51
N ARG A 458 -15.14 -35.96 -1.49
CA ARG A 458 -14.34 -35.87 -0.26
C ARG A 458 -14.92 -34.87 0.73
N ILE A 459 -15.41 -33.72 0.26
CA ILE A 459 -16.09 -32.73 1.11
C ILE A 459 -17.39 -33.29 1.69
N ASN A 460 -18.17 -34.04 0.91
CA ASN A 460 -19.36 -34.71 1.42
C ASN A 460 -19.03 -35.74 2.53
N GLU A 461 -17.91 -36.46 2.42
CA GLU A 461 -17.43 -37.37 3.47
C GLU A 461 -16.99 -36.63 4.74
N ILE A 462 -16.35 -35.48 4.58
CA ILE A 462 -15.88 -34.65 5.70
C ILE A 462 -17.06 -34.03 6.47
N LEU A 463 -18.10 -33.56 5.78
CA LEU A 463 -19.26 -32.87 6.37
C LEU A 463 -20.27 -33.83 7.03
N THR A 464 -19.79 -34.55 8.04
CA THR A 464 -20.63 -35.37 8.93
C THR A 464 -21.47 -34.51 9.89
N ASP A 465 -22.50 -35.09 10.51
CA ASP A 465 -23.38 -34.35 11.43
C ASP A 465 -22.63 -33.78 12.65
N THR A 466 -21.59 -34.46 13.11
CA THR A 466 -20.68 -33.99 14.18
C THR A 466 -19.87 -32.77 13.73
N VAL A 467 -19.29 -32.81 12.53
CA VAL A 467 -18.53 -31.68 11.96
C VAL A 467 -19.46 -30.49 11.70
N ILE A 468 -20.67 -30.72 11.19
CA ILE A 468 -21.69 -29.69 11.00
C ILE A 468 -22.06 -29.02 12.32
N LYS A 469 -22.26 -29.79 13.40
CA LYS A 469 -22.55 -29.23 14.73
C LYS A 469 -21.41 -28.34 15.21
N LYS A 470 -20.15 -28.77 15.05
CA LYS A 470 -18.96 -27.95 15.37
C LYS A 470 -18.86 -26.68 14.53
N ILE A 471 -19.02 -26.77 13.21
CA ILE A 471 -19.04 -25.60 12.31
C ILE A 471 -20.13 -24.62 12.74
N ASN A 472 -21.30 -25.12 13.15
CA ASN A 472 -22.38 -24.30 13.67
C ASN A 472 -22.15 -23.78 15.10
N GLN A 473 -21.07 -24.13 15.81
CA GLN A 473 -20.66 -23.42 17.02
C GLN A 473 -19.88 -22.14 16.68
N ASN A 474 -19.30 -22.06 15.48
CA ASN A 474 -18.63 -20.86 15.01
C ASN A 474 -19.62 -19.69 14.84
N PRO A 475 -19.28 -18.48 15.28
CA PRO A 475 -20.18 -17.33 15.21
C PRO A 475 -20.29 -16.71 13.80
N ASP A 476 -19.37 -17.02 12.88
CA ASP A 476 -19.24 -16.33 11.58
C ASP A 476 -19.96 -17.02 10.41
N VAL A 477 -20.34 -18.28 10.56
CA VAL A 477 -20.99 -19.08 9.51
C VAL A 477 -22.09 -19.98 10.05
N SER A 478 -22.99 -20.41 9.17
CA SER A 478 -23.96 -21.46 9.48
C SER A 478 -24.08 -22.43 8.32
N ILE A 479 -24.05 -23.73 8.62
CA ILE A 479 -24.16 -24.79 7.63
C ILE A 479 -25.35 -25.69 7.94
N TYR A 480 -26.14 -26.01 6.91
CA TYR A 480 -27.34 -26.83 7.00
C TYR A 480 -27.30 -27.94 5.96
N LYS A 481 -27.74 -29.13 6.34
CA LYS A 481 -27.98 -30.23 5.40
C LYS A 481 -29.40 -30.11 4.83
N LYS A 482 -29.55 -30.17 3.50
CA LYS A 482 -30.85 -30.13 2.81
C LYS A 482 -30.89 -31.25 1.77
N GLY A 483 -31.44 -32.41 2.14
CA GLY A 483 -31.34 -33.62 1.33
C GLY A 483 -29.88 -34.09 1.20
N ASP A 484 -29.42 -34.33 -0.03
CA ASP A 484 -28.05 -34.75 -0.35
C ASP A 484 -27.05 -33.59 -0.57
N SER A 485 -27.47 -32.35 -0.28
CA SER A 485 -26.65 -31.16 -0.49
C SER A 485 -26.51 -30.33 0.80
N PHE A 486 -25.42 -29.57 0.88
CA PHE A 486 -25.12 -28.68 1.99
C PHE A 486 -25.34 -27.22 1.60
N LYS A 487 -25.84 -26.44 2.54
CA LYS A 487 -26.09 -25.01 2.41
C LYS A 487 -25.28 -24.26 3.45
N LEU A 488 -24.37 -23.39 3.02
CA LEU A 488 -23.61 -22.49 3.89
C LEU A 488 -24.14 -21.07 3.77
N ILE A 489 -24.31 -20.40 4.91
CA ILE A 489 -24.78 -19.01 5.03
C ILE A 489 -23.68 -18.17 5.70
N THR A 490 -23.37 -17.03 5.10
CA THR A 490 -22.45 -16.01 5.63
C THR A 490 -22.91 -14.61 5.21
N ALA A 491 -22.31 -13.54 5.72
CA ALA A 491 -22.72 -12.17 5.43
C ALA A 491 -22.37 -11.73 3.99
N ASP A 492 -23.26 -10.97 3.33
CA ASP A 492 -22.96 -10.26 2.07
C ASP A 492 -22.39 -8.86 2.35
N VAL A 493 -21.10 -8.82 2.69
CA VAL A 493 -20.36 -7.58 2.98
C VAL A 493 -20.37 -6.61 1.81
N THR A 494 -20.21 -7.12 0.59
CA THR A 494 -20.18 -6.27 -0.62
C THR A 494 -21.56 -5.68 -0.89
N GLY A 495 -22.61 -6.48 -0.74
CA GLY A 495 -24.00 -6.03 -0.84
C GLY A 495 -24.30 -4.90 0.16
N TYR A 496 -23.87 -5.06 1.42
CA TYR A 496 -24.04 -4.03 2.46
C TYR A 496 -23.33 -2.72 2.12
N ILE A 497 -22.01 -2.75 1.85
CA ILE A 497 -21.22 -1.54 1.57
C ILE A 497 -21.76 -0.80 0.35
N GLN A 498 -22.14 -1.53 -0.71
CA GLN A 498 -22.65 -0.91 -1.93
C GLN A 498 -24.01 -0.25 -1.74
N ALA A 499 -24.92 -0.91 -1.01
CA ALA A 499 -26.25 -0.42 -0.72
C ALA A 499 -26.22 0.79 0.24
N SER A 500 -25.54 0.67 1.39
CA SER A 500 -25.41 1.77 2.36
C SER A 500 -24.67 2.97 1.76
N GLY A 501 -23.63 2.72 0.95
CA GLY A 501 -22.89 3.76 0.24
C GLY A 501 -23.72 4.58 -0.75
N ARG A 502 -24.93 4.16 -1.14
CA ARG A 502 -25.82 4.99 -1.99
C ARG A 502 -26.38 6.21 -1.27
N THR A 503 -26.37 6.17 0.05
CA THR A 503 -26.90 7.24 0.91
C THR A 503 -25.91 8.38 1.13
N SER A 504 -24.67 8.25 0.65
CA SER A 504 -23.64 9.26 0.81
C SER A 504 -22.87 9.41 -0.50
N ARG A 505 -22.74 10.64 -1.01
CA ARG A 505 -21.96 10.93 -2.21
C ARG A 505 -21.10 12.17 -2.03
N LEU A 506 -19.94 12.15 -2.70
CA LEU A 506 -19.06 13.30 -2.81
C LEU A 506 -19.68 14.32 -3.77
N TYR A 507 -19.90 15.53 -3.28
CA TYR A 507 -20.41 16.67 -4.05
C TYR A 507 -19.52 17.90 -3.80
N VAL A 508 -19.89 19.04 -4.42
CA VAL A 508 -19.10 20.28 -4.29
C VAL A 508 -18.89 20.69 -2.83
N GLY A 509 -19.86 20.49 -1.94
CA GLY A 509 -19.76 20.83 -0.50
C GLY A 509 -19.17 19.74 0.40
N GLY A 510 -18.46 18.74 -0.15
CA GLY A 510 -17.85 17.65 0.61
C GLY A 510 -18.61 16.32 0.49
N LEU A 511 -18.52 15.47 1.52
CA LEU A 511 -19.16 14.16 1.54
C LEU A 511 -20.51 14.22 2.27
N SER A 512 -21.60 13.99 1.55
CA SER A 512 -22.94 14.13 2.11
C SER A 512 -23.22 13.10 3.21
N LYS A 513 -23.85 13.50 4.30
CA LYS A 513 -24.33 12.59 5.33
C LYS A 513 -25.39 11.62 4.76
N GLY A 514 -25.37 10.39 5.25
CA GLY A 514 -26.37 9.35 4.97
C GLY A 514 -26.63 8.47 6.19
N LEU A 515 -27.68 7.66 6.12
CA LEU A 515 -28.06 6.71 7.16
C LEU A 515 -28.15 5.28 6.62
N SER A 516 -27.55 4.34 7.32
CA SER A 516 -27.74 2.90 7.12
C SER A 516 -28.40 2.32 8.37
N TYR A 517 -29.60 1.77 8.25
CA TYR A 517 -30.35 1.20 9.37
C TYR A 517 -30.58 -0.29 9.12
N LEU A 518 -30.10 -1.15 10.02
CA LEU A 518 -30.12 -2.60 9.89
C LEU A 518 -31.03 -3.24 10.94
N LEU A 519 -32.07 -3.92 10.49
CA LEU A 519 -32.87 -4.79 11.34
C LEU A 519 -32.27 -6.19 11.34
N VAL A 520 -31.80 -6.64 12.49
CA VAL A 520 -31.07 -7.90 12.63
C VAL A 520 -32.07 -9.06 12.71
N ASP A 521 -31.95 -10.00 11.77
CA ASP A 521 -32.77 -11.22 11.68
C ASP A 521 -31.98 -12.49 12.03
N SER A 522 -30.67 -12.37 12.20
CA SER A 522 -29.77 -13.50 12.48
C SER A 522 -28.50 -12.99 13.12
N GLN A 523 -28.29 -13.36 14.39
CA GLN A 523 -27.17 -12.88 15.17
C GLN A 523 -25.81 -13.32 14.60
N LYS A 524 -25.71 -14.55 14.10
CA LYS A 524 -24.49 -15.04 13.46
C LYS A 524 -24.15 -14.29 12.17
N ALA A 525 -25.14 -14.07 11.31
CA ALA A 525 -24.92 -13.31 10.09
C ALA A 525 -24.55 -11.85 10.42
N PHE A 526 -25.13 -11.27 11.47
CA PHE A 526 -24.77 -9.94 11.92
C PHE A 526 -23.36 -9.86 12.50
N HIS A 527 -22.96 -10.80 13.35
CA HIS A 527 -21.60 -10.91 13.87
C HIS A 527 -20.58 -11.04 12.73
N SER A 528 -20.85 -11.96 11.78
CA SER A 528 -20.06 -12.14 10.56
C SER A 528 -19.96 -10.85 9.74
N LEU A 529 -21.07 -10.10 9.62
CA LEU A 529 -21.08 -8.81 8.96
C LEU A 529 -20.18 -7.83 9.72
N GLN A 530 -20.44 -7.57 11.01
CA GLN A 530 -19.68 -6.64 11.85
C GLN A 530 -18.16 -6.89 11.78
N LYS A 531 -17.74 -8.15 11.88
CA LYS A 531 -16.34 -8.55 11.75
C LYS A 531 -15.79 -8.24 10.36
N LYS A 532 -16.47 -8.70 9.30
CA LYS A 532 -15.93 -8.63 7.93
C LYS A 532 -16.04 -7.26 7.27
N VAL A 533 -17.01 -6.39 7.61
CA VAL A 533 -17.01 -5.01 7.05
C VAL A 533 -15.79 -4.21 7.51
N ARG A 534 -15.31 -4.45 8.74
CA ARG A 534 -14.12 -3.80 9.29
C ARG A 534 -12.84 -4.13 8.53
N TRP A 535 -12.80 -5.27 7.81
CA TRP A 535 -11.69 -5.58 6.90
C TRP A 535 -11.58 -4.60 5.73
N PHE A 536 -12.71 -4.04 5.28
CA PHE A 536 -12.77 -3.13 4.14
C PHE A 536 -12.76 -1.66 4.55
N SER A 537 -13.34 -1.33 5.72
CA SER A 537 -13.32 0.03 6.27
C SER A 537 -13.46 -0.04 7.79
N GLN A 538 -12.43 0.44 8.51
CA GLN A 538 -12.43 0.53 9.97
C GLN A 538 -13.45 1.55 10.49
N ASP A 539 -13.87 2.51 9.65
CA ASP A 539 -14.86 3.53 9.98
C ASP A 539 -16.30 2.96 10.11
N ILE A 540 -16.52 1.69 9.72
CA ILE A 540 -17.84 1.06 9.82
C ILE A 540 -18.02 0.48 11.22
N VAL A 541 -18.64 1.29 12.08
CA VAL A 541 -19.03 0.88 13.43
C VAL A 541 -20.55 0.91 13.53
N PHE A 542 -21.14 -0.26 13.77
CA PHE A 542 -22.57 -0.39 14.03
C PHE A 542 -22.88 0.10 15.46
N LYS A 543 -23.70 1.14 15.55
CA LYS A 543 -24.22 1.69 16.82
C LYS A 543 -25.61 1.14 17.10
N ARG A 544 -25.96 0.93 18.36
CA ARG A 544 -27.33 0.53 18.68
C ARG A 544 -28.29 1.70 18.49
N ALA A 545 -29.51 1.41 18.06
CA ALA A 545 -30.52 2.44 17.79
C ALA A 545 -30.87 3.33 19.01
N ASP A 546 -30.75 2.81 20.23
CA ASP A 546 -31.00 3.51 21.49
C ASP A 546 -29.87 4.45 21.93
N GLU A 547 -28.68 4.33 21.33
CA GLU A 547 -27.51 5.16 21.64
C GLU A 547 -27.38 6.38 20.72
N VAL A 548 -28.31 6.59 19.78
CA VAL A 548 -28.15 7.53 18.67
C VAL A 548 -29.34 8.47 18.51
N ASP A 549 -29.07 9.77 18.35
CA ASP A 549 -30.09 10.77 18.01
C ASP A 549 -30.39 10.77 16.49
N LEU A 550 -31.45 10.07 16.12
CA LEU A 550 -31.94 10.01 14.74
C LEU A 550 -32.43 11.37 14.21
N GLN A 551 -32.98 12.24 15.05
CA GLN A 551 -33.51 13.53 14.58
C GLN A 551 -32.37 14.46 14.15
N ALA A 552 -31.30 14.53 14.95
CA ALA A 552 -30.10 15.28 14.60
C ALA A 552 -29.46 14.78 13.30
N ILE A 553 -29.40 13.45 13.11
CA ILE A 553 -28.85 12.85 11.87
C ILE A 553 -29.68 13.24 10.65
N PHE A 554 -31.01 13.11 10.70
CA PHE A 554 -31.86 13.46 9.56
C PHE A 554 -31.83 14.96 9.24
N ALA A 555 -31.74 15.82 10.26
CA ALA A 555 -31.58 17.26 10.04
C ALA A 555 -30.32 17.58 9.21
N GLN A 556 -29.19 16.93 9.54
CA GLN A 556 -27.95 17.07 8.77
C GLN A 556 -28.09 16.50 7.34
N ILE A 557 -28.71 15.32 7.19
CA ILE A 557 -28.94 14.69 5.88
C ILE A 557 -29.76 15.63 4.98
N ASP A 558 -30.88 16.16 5.48
CA ASP A 558 -31.77 17.02 4.73
C ASP A 558 -31.10 18.34 4.34
N GLN A 559 -30.27 18.90 5.23
CA GLN A 559 -29.45 20.08 4.91
C GLN A 559 -28.47 19.79 3.75
N ASP A 560 -27.80 18.65 3.77
CA ASP A 560 -26.89 18.24 2.70
C ASP A 560 -27.63 18.01 1.38
N ARG A 561 -28.82 17.39 1.40
CA ARG A 561 -29.65 17.23 0.19
C ARG A 561 -30.04 18.55 -0.43
N LYS A 562 -30.38 19.55 0.40
CA LYS A 562 -30.66 20.91 -0.06
C LYS A 562 -29.44 21.54 -0.73
N LYS A 563 -28.25 21.42 -0.14
CA LYS A 563 -26.99 21.92 -0.73
C LYS A 563 -26.67 21.24 -2.06
N ILE A 564 -26.81 19.92 -2.14
CA ILE A 564 -26.58 19.16 -3.38
C ILE A 564 -27.53 19.62 -4.49
N ARG A 565 -28.82 19.82 -4.18
CA ARG A 565 -29.81 20.31 -5.15
C ARG A 565 -29.43 21.68 -5.70
N LEU A 566 -29.08 22.62 -4.82
CA LEU A 566 -28.61 23.95 -5.21
C LEU A 566 -27.34 23.89 -6.08
N ALA A 567 -26.43 22.96 -5.78
CA ALA A 567 -25.22 22.74 -6.58
C ALA A 567 -25.52 22.17 -7.97
N LEU A 568 -26.45 21.21 -8.09
CA LEU A 568 -26.89 20.65 -9.37
C LEU A 568 -27.60 21.70 -10.24
N GLU A 569 -28.37 22.60 -9.63
CA GLU A 569 -29.02 23.73 -10.31
C GLU A 569 -28.04 24.87 -10.68
N GLY A 570 -26.77 24.79 -10.28
CA GLY A 570 -25.77 25.82 -10.52
C GLY A 570 -26.01 27.13 -9.74
N LYS A 571 -26.90 27.10 -8.74
CA LYS A 571 -27.28 28.26 -7.91
C LYS A 571 -26.46 28.37 -6.62
N LEU A 572 -25.59 27.41 -6.35
CA LEU A 572 -24.71 27.44 -5.18
C LEU A 572 -23.60 28.48 -5.40
N GLN A 573 -23.86 29.72 -4.99
CA GLN A 573 -22.87 30.80 -4.93
C GLN A 573 -22.15 30.77 -3.58
N GLU A 574 -21.27 29.80 -3.37
CA GLU A 574 -20.36 29.83 -2.22
C GLU A 574 -18.96 30.25 -2.67
N LYS A 575 -18.40 31.24 -1.97
CA LYS A 575 -17.06 31.84 -2.20
C LYS A 575 -15.89 30.91 -1.81
N GLN A 576 -16.13 29.73 -1.25
CA GLN A 576 -15.08 28.85 -0.72
C GLN A 576 -14.57 27.85 -1.76
N GLU A 577 -13.25 27.72 -1.86
CA GLU A 577 -12.58 26.66 -2.62
C GLU A 577 -12.77 25.33 -1.91
N PHE A 578 -13.57 24.42 -2.48
CA PHE A 578 -13.94 23.17 -1.82
C PHE A 578 -12.96 22.01 -1.97
N PHE A 579 -12.08 22.04 -2.99
CA PHE A 579 -11.12 20.97 -3.25
C PHE A 579 -9.73 21.53 -3.56
N THR A 580 -8.72 21.18 -2.78
CA THR A 580 -7.32 21.43 -3.12
C THR A 580 -6.73 20.25 -3.89
N THR A 581 -5.83 20.52 -4.84
CA THR A 581 -5.07 19.49 -5.53
C THR A 581 -3.77 19.25 -4.77
N SER A 582 -3.47 17.99 -4.45
CA SER A 582 -2.29 17.62 -3.67
C SER A 582 -1.53 16.47 -4.33
N LEU A 583 -0.22 16.65 -4.50
CA LEU A 583 0.69 15.55 -4.85
C LEU A 583 1.22 14.90 -3.58
N ILE A 584 1.10 13.59 -3.47
CA ILE A 584 1.67 12.78 -2.40
C ILE A 584 2.81 11.96 -3.01
N VAL A 585 4.02 12.13 -2.50
CA VAL A 585 5.19 11.35 -2.94
C VAL A 585 5.61 10.40 -1.83
N VAL A 586 5.51 9.10 -2.06
CA VAL A 586 6.00 8.05 -1.17
C VAL A 586 7.26 7.39 -1.74
N GLU A 587 7.92 6.57 -0.95
CA GLU A 587 9.14 5.90 -1.40
C GLU A 587 8.88 4.75 -2.39
N SER A 588 7.88 3.89 -2.12
CA SER A 588 7.70 2.63 -2.87
C SER A 588 6.37 2.54 -3.64
N PRO A 589 6.34 1.87 -4.81
CA PRO A 589 5.13 1.71 -5.62
C PRO A 589 3.99 0.95 -4.93
N ASN A 590 4.31 -0.04 -4.10
CA ASN A 590 3.31 -0.81 -3.36
C ASN A 590 2.59 0.09 -2.36
N LYS A 591 3.34 0.89 -1.59
CA LYS A 591 2.80 1.87 -0.65
C LYS A 591 1.87 2.88 -1.34
N ALA A 592 2.28 3.41 -2.49
CA ALA A 592 1.45 4.32 -3.29
C ALA A 592 0.11 3.67 -3.70
N ARG A 593 0.16 2.41 -4.17
CA ARG A 593 -1.04 1.65 -4.55
C ARG A 593 -1.93 1.34 -3.36
N THR A 594 -1.35 0.92 -2.22
CA THR A 594 -2.08 0.62 -0.99
C THR A 594 -2.82 1.85 -0.48
N ILE A 595 -2.14 3.01 -0.40
CA ILE A 595 -2.76 4.27 0.05
C ILE A 595 -3.88 4.69 -0.90
N ALA A 596 -3.66 4.61 -2.21
CA ALA A 596 -4.70 4.93 -3.18
C ALA A 596 -5.94 4.06 -3.00
N ASN A 597 -5.76 2.76 -2.73
CA ASN A 597 -6.86 1.82 -2.51
C ASN A 597 -7.68 2.10 -1.24
N PHE A 598 -7.20 2.89 -0.29
CA PHE A 598 -8.00 3.30 0.88
C PHE A 598 -9.25 4.08 0.49
N TYR A 599 -9.17 4.86 -0.58
CA TYR A 599 -10.26 5.69 -1.09
C TYR A 599 -11.03 5.01 -2.24
N GLY A 600 -10.75 3.71 -2.44
CA GLY A 600 -11.33 2.86 -3.47
C GLY A 600 -10.45 2.75 -4.70
N ARG A 601 -11.02 2.33 -5.85
CA ARG A 601 -10.25 2.12 -7.08
C ARG A 601 -9.76 3.46 -7.65
N PRO A 602 -8.44 3.69 -7.73
CA PRO A 602 -7.89 4.93 -8.25
C PRO A 602 -7.99 5.01 -9.77
N MET A 603 -7.98 6.23 -10.30
CA MET A 603 -7.59 6.47 -11.68
C MET A 603 -6.06 6.43 -11.80
N VAL A 604 -5.53 6.04 -12.95
CA VAL A 604 -4.09 5.86 -13.13
C VAL A 604 -3.60 6.73 -14.28
N ARG A 605 -2.53 7.50 -14.03
CA ARG A 605 -1.70 8.12 -15.07
C ARG A 605 -0.35 7.41 -15.11
N ASP A 606 0.11 7.09 -16.31
CA ASP A 606 1.37 6.38 -16.56
C ASP A 606 2.32 7.35 -17.28
N LEU A 607 2.99 8.16 -16.46
CA LEU A 607 3.95 9.18 -16.90
C LEU A 607 5.35 8.55 -17.00
N PRO A 608 6.31 9.19 -17.70
CA PRO A 608 7.67 8.67 -17.82
C PRO A 608 8.28 8.38 -16.44
N GLY A 609 8.75 7.15 -16.24
CA GLY A 609 9.31 6.69 -14.96
C GLY A 609 8.34 6.58 -13.77
N VAL A 610 7.16 7.23 -13.80
CA VAL A 610 6.28 7.43 -12.63
C VAL A 610 4.83 7.06 -12.95
N ARG A 611 4.29 6.11 -12.17
CA ARG A 611 2.86 5.82 -12.14
C ARG A 611 2.19 6.63 -11.04
N VAL A 612 1.14 7.37 -11.40
CA VAL A 612 0.38 8.24 -10.49
C VAL A 612 -1.01 7.69 -10.30
N TYR A 613 -1.43 7.53 -9.05
CA TYR A 613 -2.77 7.11 -8.66
C TYR A 613 -3.58 8.32 -8.21
N GLU A 614 -4.69 8.60 -8.88
CA GLU A 614 -5.55 9.75 -8.59
C GLU A 614 -6.82 9.28 -7.87
N VAL A 615 -7.04 9.86 -6.69
CA VAL A 615 -8.21 9.58 -5.84
C VAL A 615 -8.77 10.88 -5.28
N ALA A 616 -10.06 10.88 -4.95
CA ALA A 616 -10.66 11.95 -4.19
C ALA A 616 -10.63 11.58 -2.70
N ARG A 617 -10.36 12.56 -1.84
CA ARG A 617 -10.56 12.57 -0.39
C ARG A 617 -11.53 13.72 -0.09
N GLU A 618 -12.16 13.72 1.07
CA GLU A 618 -12.89 14.91 1.53
C GLU A 618 -11.98 16.16 1.47
N GLY A 619 -12.44 17.19 0.76
CA GLY A 619 -11.71 18.45 0.58
C GLY A 619 -10.44 18.42 -0.30
N LYS A 620 -9.99 17.24 -0.79
CA LYS A 620 -8.74 17.12 -1.56
C LYS A 620 -8.82 16.15 -2.74
N MET A 621 -8.15 16.50 -3.83
CA MET A 621 -7.84 15.60 -4.94
C MET A 621 -6.37 15.17 -4.80
N LEU A 622 -6.16 13.89 -4.50
CA LEU A 622 -4.83 13.35 -4.26
C LEU A 622 -4.28 12.70 -5.53
N SER A 623 -3.10 13.12 -5.95
CA SER A 623 -2.24 12.41 -6.91
C SER A 623 -1.14 11.72 -6.11
N ILE A 624 -1.12 10.39 -6.08
CA ILE A 624 -0.17 9.62 -5.26
C ILE A 624 0.86 8.97 -6.19
N ALA A 625 2.14 9.27 -5.98
CA ALA A 625 3.27 8.82 -6.79
C ALA A 625 4.37 8.21 -5.90
N ALA A 626 5.26 7.42 -6.50
CA ALA A 626 6.41 6.84 -5.80
C ALA A 626 7.74 7.30 -6.40
N SER A 627 8.71 7.66 -5.55
CA SER A 627 10.10 7.96 -5.97
C SER A 627 10.90 6.71 -6.35
N LYS A 628 10.41 5.54 -5.92
CA LYS A 628 11.03 4.20 -6.05
C LYS A 628 12.37 4.12 -5.28
N GLY A 629 12.45 4.65 -4.06
CA GLY A 629 13.68 4.72 -3.26
C GLY A 629 14.42 6.06 -3.39
N HIS A 630 15.73 6.04 -3.14
CA HIS A 630 16.63 7.18 -3.40
C HIS A 630 16.61 7.56 -4.88
N VAL A 631 16.62 8.87 -5.15
CA VAL A 631 16.72 9.41 -6.51
C VAL A 631 18.14 9.88 -6.86
N VAL A 632 18.97 10.09 -5.83
CA VAL A 632 20.37 10.53 -5.94
C VAL A 632 21.25 9.82 -4.91
N ASP A 633 22.55 9.75 -5.17
CA ASP A 633 23.57 9.27 -4.21
C ASP A 633 24.88 10.06 -4.38
N LEU A 634 25.79 9.91 -3.42
CA LEU A 634 27.10 10.57 -3.48
C LEU A 634 27.86 10.13 -4.74
N GLU A 635 28.34 11.11 -5.49
CA GLU A 635 29.24 10.94 -6.63
C GLU A 635 30.49 10.14 -6.18
N LYS A 636 31.17 9.44 -7.09
CA LYS A 636 32.18 8.43 -6.72
C LYS A 636 33.63 8.89 -6.95
N GLN A 637 33.87 9.87 -7.81
CA GLN A 637 35.18 10.19 -8.36
C GLN A 637 35.72 11.57 -7.95
N GLU A 638 34.86 12.58 -7.87
CA GLU A 638 35.21 13.96 -7.58
C GLU A 638 35.45 14.19 -6.08
N GLY A 639 36.38 15.10 -5.76
CA GLY A 639 36.77 15.39 -4.39
C GLY A 639 37.23 14.14 -3.63
N ILE A 640 36.83 14.04 -2.37
CA ILE A 640 37.12 12.89 -1.50
C ILE A 640 35.94 11.92 -1.60
N TYR A 641 35.92 11.13 -2.68
CA TYR A 641 34.89 10.13 -2.97
C TYR A 641 33.45 10.70 -2.97
N GLY A 642 33.27 11.87 -3.60
CA GLY A 642 31.99 12.58 -3.68
C GLY A 642 31.81 13.72 -2.67
N VAL A 643 32.85 14.07 -1.92
CA VAL A 643 32.80 15.18 -0.94
C VAL A 643 33.86 16.21 -1.27
N LEU A 644 33.43 17.42 -1.59
CA LEU A 644 34.30 18.55 -1.91
C LEU A 644 34.81 19.18 -0.62
N LYS A 645 36.10 19.54 -0.58
CA LYS A 645 36.70 20.25 0.54
C LYS A 645 36.93 21.71 0.14
N GLN A 646 36.18 22.63 0.76
CA GLN A 646 36.36 24.08 0.64
C GLN A 646 36.63 24.65 2.05
N GLU A 647 35.92 25.69 2.50
CA GLU A 647 35.94 26.12 3.92
C GLU A 647 35.40 25.03 4.85
N HIS A 648 34.41 24.28 4.37
CA HIS A 648 33.85 23.10 5.02
C HIS A 648 33.61 21.96 4.00
N PHE A 649 33.19 20.79 4.46
CA PHE A 649 32.90 19.64 3.59
C PHE A 649 31.54 19.78 2.92
N ILE A 650 31.50 19.77 1.59
CA ILE A 650 30.29 19.91 0.78
C ILE A 650 30.05 18.61 0.00
N PRO A 651 29.01 17.83 0.33
CA PRO A 651 28.67 16.62 -0.40
C PRO A 651 28.16 16.92 -1.82
N LEU A 652 28.64 16.16 -2.80
CA LEU A 652 28.22 16.20 -4.21
C LEU A 652 27.39 14.95 -4.53
N PHE A 653 26.14 15.16 -4.91
CA PHE A 653 25.18 14.11 -5.29
C PHE A 653 24.95 14.09 -6.79
N GLU A 654 24.72 12.90 -7.35
CA GLU A 654 24.31 12.69 -8.74
C GLU A 654 23.08 11.76 -8.81
N PRO A 655 22.25 11.86 -9.87
CA PRO A 655 21.22 10.85 -10.14
C PRO A 655 21.84 9.45 -10.23
N LEU A 656 21.20 8.45 -9.61
CA LEU A 656 21.72 7.07 -9.63
C LEU A 656 21.82 6.46 -11.04
N ASP A 657 20.87 6.84 -11.90
CA ASP A 657 20.75 6.40 -13.29
C ASP A 657 19.82 7.36 -14.07
N GLU A 658 19.75 7.18 -15.40
CA GLU A 658 18.89 7.99 -16.29
C GLU A 658 17.39 7.89 -15.93
N ASN A 659 16.94 6.75 -15.43
CA ASN A 659 15.56 6.53 -15.03
C ASN A 659 15.22 7.31 -13.74
N ARG A 660 16.16 7.46 -12.80
CA ARG A 660 16.00 8.37 -11.64
C ARG A 660 15.92 9.82 -12.05
N LEU A 661 16.72 10.23 -13.03
CA LEU A 661 16.62 11.58 -13.59
C LEU A 661 15.25 11.82 -14.24
N GLU A 662 14.71 10.85 -14.98
CA GLU A 662 13.37 10.91 -15.58
C GLU A 662 12.26 10.98 -14.49
N ILE A 663 12.42 10.25 -13.38
CA ILE A 663 11.52 10.34 -12.21
C ILE A 663 11.56 11.75 -11.62
N ILE A 664 12.73 12.34 -11.38
CA ILE A 664 12.86 13.70 -10.82
C ILE A 664 12.17 14.72 -11.74
N LYS A 665 12.42 14.66 -13.05
CA LYS A 665 11.77 15.53 -14.04
C LYS A 665 10.25 15.40 -14.01
N THR A 666 9.74 14.18 -13.94
CA THR A 666 8.30 13.93 -13.87
C THR A 666 7.68 14.42 -12.56
N LEU A 667 8.36 14.26 -11.42
CA LEU A 667 7.92 14.79 -10.13
C LEU A 667 7.90 16.32 -10.10
N ARG A 668 8.84 16.99 -10.79
CA ARG A 668 8.84 18.45 -10.98
C ARG A 668 7.59 18.92 -11.75
N HIS A 669 7.25 18.25 -12.85
CA HIS A 669 6.03 18.56 -13.62
C HIS A 669 4.77 18.32 -12.78
N LEU A 670 4.69 17.20 -12.07
CA LEU A 670 3.58 16.93 -11.16
C LEU A 670 3.48 17.96 -10.03
N GLY A 671 4.62 18.44 -9.51
CA GLY A 671 4.66 19.53 -8.53
C GLY A 671 4.05 20.82 -9.06
N TYR A 672 4.33 21.17 -10.32
CA TYR A 672 3.73 22.32 -10.99
C TYR A 672 2.20 22.20 -11.16
N GLU A 673 1.71 20.98 -11.45
CA GLU A 673 0.28 20.70 -11.68
C GLU A 673 -0.61 20.89 -10.44
N VAL A 674 -0.06 20.86 -9.21
CA VAL A 674 -0.82 20.83 -7.96
C VAL A 674 -0.63 22.08 -7.11
N LYS A 675 -1.56 22.34 -6.18
CA LYS A 675 -1.46 23.47 -5.23
C LYS A 675 -0.53 23.19 -4.06
N GLU A 676 -0.53 21.96 -3.55
CA GLU A 676 0.27 21.53 -2.41
C GLU A 676 0.93 20.18 -2.67
N LEU A 677 2.06 19.94 -2.01
CA LEU A 677 2.80 18.69 -2.11
C LEU A 677 3.12 18.15 -0.72
N TYR A 678 2.91 16.87 -0.51
CA TYR A 678 3.26 16.15 0.70
C TYR A 678 4.26 15.05 0.37
N ILE A 679 5.40 15.04 1.06
CA ILE A 679 6.34 13.93 0.99
C ILE A 679 6.10 13.02 2.19
N ALA A 680 5.83 11.76 1.89
CA ALA A 680 5.33 10.73 2.78
C ALA A 680 6.26 9.50 2.74
N THR A 681 7.56 9.73 2.86
CA THR A 681 8.59 8.69 2.98
C THR A 681 8.62 8.11 4.40
N ASP A 682 9.38 7.03 4.57
CA ASP A 682 9.44 6.32 5.85
C ASP A 682 9.92 7.19 7.01
N PRO A 683 9.44 6.93 8.25
CA PRO A 683 9.73 7.75 9.41
C PRO A 683 11.11 7.41 10.00
N ASP A 684 12.18 7.53 9.22
CA ASP A 684 13.55 7.35 9.70
C ASP A 684 14.52 8.34 9.04
N THR A 685 15.81 8.30 9.44
CA THR A 685 16.83 9.20 8.89
C THR A 685 17.02 9.05 7.37
N GLU A 686 16.78 7.85 6.83
CA GLU A 686 16.93 7.58 5.40
C GLU A 686 15.76 8.17 4.61
N GLY A 687 14.54 7.92 5.07
CA GLY A 687 13.32 8.51 4.56
C GLY A 687 13.34 10.04 4.65
N GLU A 688 13.90 10.62 5.72
CA GLU A 688 14.04 12.07 5.84
C GLU A 688 15.03 12.66 4.83
N LYS A 689 16.16 11.98 4.56
CA LYS A 689 17.08 12.36 3.47
C LYS A 689 16.36 12.34 2.13
N ILE A 690 15.70 11.23 1.76
CA ILE A 690 14.96 11.13 0.50
C ILE A 690 13.95 12.27 0.38
N SER A 691 13.25 12.54 1.48
CA SER A 691 12.32 13.65 1.62
C SER A 691 12.96 15.01 1.33
N TYR A 692 14.15 15.26 1.89
CA TYR A 692 14.89 16.51 1.71
C TYR A 692 15.35 16.70 0.25
N ASP A 693 15.89 15.66 -0.40
CA ASP A 693 16.30 15.75 -1.81
C ASP A 693 15.13 16.03 -2.73
N LEU A 694 14.03 15.31 -2.54
CA LEU A 694 12.81 15.49 -3.33
C LEU A 694 12.24 16.89 -3.11
N CYS A 695 12.23 17.37 -1.87
CA CYS A 695 11.81 18.74 -1.55
C CYS A 695 12.65 19.74 -2.34
N LEU A 696 13.98 19.71 -2.23
CA LEU A 696 14.86 20.65 -2.92
C LEU A 696 14.69 20.60 -4.44
N ASN A 697 14.62 19.39 -5.01
CA ASN A 697 14.54 19.23 -6.47
C ASN A 697 13.19 19.66 -7.06
N ILE A 698 12.10 19.64 -6.28
CA ILE A 698 10.76 20.03 -6.74
C ILE A 698 10.45 21.49 -6.41
N ARG A 699 11.12 22.07 -5.40
CA ARG A 699 10.85 23.42 -4.88
C ARG A 699 10.81 24.55 -5.92
N PRO A 700 11.65 24.57 -6.97
CA PRO A 700 11.53 25.57 -8.02
C PRO A 700 10.14 25.57 -8.71
N PHE A 701 9.49 24.42 -8.80
CA PHE A 701 8.19 24.26 -9.46
C PHE A 701 7.02 24.45 -8.50
N ASN A 702 7.23 24.19 -7.20
CA ASN A 702 6.21 24.38 -6.17
C ASN A 702 6.87 24.63 -4.80
N GLY A 703 6.62 25.82 -4.23
CA GLY A 703 7.15 26.18 -2.91
C GLY A 703 6.37 25.59 -1.72
N ASN A 704 5.15 25.08 -1.94
CA ASN A 704 4.26 24.58 -0.88
C ASN A 704 4.44 23.07 -0.66
N ILE A 705 5.63 22.70 -0.20
CA ILE A 705 6.03 21.32 0.07
C ILE A 705 6.04 21.06 1.58
N LYS A 706 5.41 19.98 2.02
CA LYS A 706 5.26 19.59 3.42
C LYS A 706 5.72 18.15 3.65
N ARG A 707 6.12 17.83 4.88
CA ARG A 707 6.46 16.46 5.30
C ARG A 707 5.28 15.84 6.05
N ALA A 708 4.75 14.73 5.55
CA ALA A 708 3.71 13.95 6.21
C ALA A 708 4.33 12.67 6.76
N GLU A 709 4.30 12.46 8.07
CA GLU A 709 4.89 11.30 8.73
C GLU A 709 3.81 10.42 9.35
N PHE A 710 3.92 9.11 9.15
CA PHE A 710 3.05 8.10 9.78
C PHE A 710 3.83 6.80 10.00
N HIS A 711 3.45 6.04 11.02
CA HIS A 711 4.13 4.79 11.41
C HIS A 711 3.41 3.52 10.96
N GLU A 712 2.23 3.66 10.34
CA GLU A 712 1.45 2.55 9.78
C GLU A 712 0.77 2.98 8.48
N VAL A 713 0.76 2.09 7.48
CA VAL A 713 0.09 2.35 6.20
C VAL A 713 -1.40 2.01 6.37
N THR A 714 -2.13 2.87 7.09
CA THR A 714 -3.58 2.79 7.30
C THR A 714 -4.24 4.09 6.87
N ARG A 715 -5.55 4.06 6.56
CA ARG A 715 -6.28 5.26 6.14
C ARG A 715 -6.25 6.33 7.23
N TRP A 716 -6.52 5.94 8.48
CA TRP A 716 -6.54 6.86 9.61
C TRP A 716 -5.18 7.53 9.83
N ALA A 717 -4.08 6.76 9.87
CA ALA A 717 -2.76 7.34 10.10
C ALA A 717 -2.32 8.24 8.94
N PHE A 718 -2.64 7.86 7.70
CA PHE A 718 -2.35 8.66 6.52
C PHE A 718 -3.18 9.97 6.50
N ASP A 719 -4.48 9.91 6.77
CA ASP A 719 -5.35 11.09 6.88
C ASP A 719 -4.83 12.03 7.99
N ALA A 720 -4.50 11.50 9.18
CA ALA A 720 -3.95 12.27 10.29
C ALA A 720 -2.62 12.97 9.94
N ALA A 721 -1.74 12.29 9.18
CA ALA A 721 -0.47 12.85 8.73
C ALA A 721 -0.62 13.96 7.68
N LEU A 722 -1.66 13.89 6.82
CA LEU A 722 -1.98 14.97 5.88
C LEU A 722 -2.59 16.19 6.56
N ASP A 723 -3.36 15.97 7.63
CA ASP A 723 -4.01 17.04 8.39
C ASP A 723 -3.04 17.72 9.38
N ASN A 724 -2.02 16.98 9.85
CA ASN A 724 -0.98 17.48 10.76
C ASN A 724 0.43 17.32 10.16
N PRO A 725 0.75 17.98 9.03
CA PRO A 725 2.07 17.90 8.43
C PRO A 725 3.10 18.64 9.29
N ARG A 726 4.36 18.19 9.24
CA ARG A 726 5.49 18.85 9.90
C ARG A 726 6.45 19.47 8.89
N LYS A 727 7.43 20.21 9.42
CA LYS A 727 8.61 20.64 8.66
C LYS A 727 9.60 19.50 8.53
N PHE A 728 10.45 19.56 7.51
CA PHE A 728 11.59 18.66 7.36
C PHE A 728 12.58 18.88 8.51
N ASP A 729 13.11 17.79 9.06
CA ASP A 729 14.09 17.83 10.15
C ASP A 729 15.50 17.74 9.57
N GLU A 730 16.20 18.88 9.57
CA GLU A 730 17.58 18.94 9.07
C GLU A 730 18.56 18.09 9.90
N ASN A 731 18.30 17.82 11.18
CA ASN A 731 19.20 17.03 12.02
C ASN A 731 19.19 15.56 11.63
N LEU A 732 18.00 15.01 11.30
CA LEU A 732 17.88 13.67 10.73
C LEU A 732 18.64 13.54 9.40
N VAL A 733 18.55 14.57 8.54
CA VAL A 733 19.29 14.61 7.26
C VAL A 733 20.79 14.67 7.51
N LYS A 734 21.27 15.56 8.40
CA LYS A 734 22.69 15.65 8.78
C LYS A 734 23.24 14.34 9.31
N ALA A 735 22.50 13.66 10.20
CA ALA A 735 22.89 12.37 10.74
C ALA A 735 23.01 11.30 9.65
N GLN A 736 22.07 11.28 8.69
CA GLN A 736 22.14 10.40 7.52
C GLN A 736 23.37 10.69 6.66
N LEU A 737 23.67 11.98 6.42
CA LEU A 737 24.83 12.40 5.63
C LEU A 737 26.14 12.00 6.30
N VAL A 738 26.30 12.23 7.62
CA VAL A 738 27.48 11.78 8.37
C VAL A 738 27.65 10.28 8.24
N ARG A 739 26.57 9.50 8.41
CA ARG A 739 26.60 8.05 8.23
C ARG A 739 27.06 7.66 6.83
N ARG A 740 26.45 8.25 5.80
CA ARG A 740 26.75 7.93 4.39
C ARG A 740 28.19 8.29 4.01
N ILE A 741 28.68 9.44 4.45
CA ILE A 741 30.03 9.93 4.19
C ILE A 741 31.07 9.09 4.95
N ALA A 742 30.81 8.81 6.23
CA ALA A 742 31.71 7.99 7.04
C ALA A 742 31.87 6.58 6.48
N ASP A 743 30.76 5.94 6.12
CA ASP A 743 30.78 4.62 5.48
C ASP A 743 31.51 4.65 4.13
N ARG A 744 31.35 5.74 3.36
CA ARG A 744 32.05 5.94 2.07
C ARG A 744 33.55 6.07 2.27
N TRP A 745 34.00 6.99 3.14
CA TRP A 745 35.42 7.25 3.38
C TRP A 745 36.12 6.03 3.97
N ILE A 746 35.61 5.49 5.08
CA ILE A 746 36.21 4.32 5.74
C ILE A 746 36.16 3.12 4.79
N GLY A 747 35.00 2.87 4.19
CA GLY A 747 34.79 1.71 3.33
C GLY A 747 35.69 1.71 2.11
N PHE A 748 35.76 2.80 1.34
CA PHE A 748 36.60 2.87 0.14
C PHE A 748 38.08 2.82 0.49
N SER A 749 38.53 3.57 1.50
CA SER A 749 39.94 3.63 1.85
C SER A 749 40.48 2.28 2.32
N ILE A 750 39.73 1.55 3.15
CA ILE A 750 40.15 0.24 3.68
C ILE A 750 39.95 -0.86 2.63
N SER A 751 38.86 -0.82 1.86
CA SER A 751 38.62 -1.81 0.81
C SER A 751 39.73 -1.80 -0.24
N GLN A 752 40.20 -0.63 -0.67
CA GLN A 752 41.30 -0.53 -1.65
C GLN A 752 42.60 -1.16 -1.13
N ARG A 753 42.93 -0.96 0.15
CA ARG A 753 44.10 -1.60 0.78
C ARG A 753 43.96 -3.11 0.83
N LEU A 754 42.82 -3.62 1.27
CA LEU A 754 42.53 -5.06 1.29
C LEU A 754 42.59 -5.68 -0.10
N GLN A 755 42.01 -5.02 -1.10
CA GLN A 755 42.02 -5.46 -2.49
C GLN A 755 43.45 -5.54 -3.04
N LYS A 756 44.30 -4.56 -2.68
CA LYS A 756 45.72 -4.54 -3.07
C LYS A 756 46.52 -5.64 -2.38
N SER A 757 46.32 -5.83 -1.07
CA SER A 757 47.06 -6.85 -0.30
C SER A 757 46.68 -8.28 -0.70
N LEU A 758 45.38 -8.56 -0.84
CA LEU A 758 44.87 -9.91 -1.13
C LEU A 758 44.63 -10.18 -2.63
N GLY A 759 44.93 -9.21 -3.51
CA GLY A 759 44.82 -9.35 -4.96
C GLY A 759 43.40 -9.53 -5.51
N LYS A 760 42.36 -9.20 -4.73
CA LYS A 760 40.95 -9.46 -5.07
C LYS A 760 40.12 -8.17 -5.07
N LYS A 761 39.84 -7.63 -6.26
CA LYS A 761 39.13 -6.34 -6.47
C LYS A 761 37.70 -6.28 -5.93
N TRP A 762 37.07 -7.43 -5.66
CA TRP A 762 35.70 -7.50 -5.17
C TRP A 762 35.63 -7.56 -3.63
N LEU A 763 36.74 -7.51 -2.89
CA LEU A 763 36.71 -7.45 -1.43
C LEU A 763 36.19 -6.11 -0.94
N SER A 764 35.52 -6.11 0.21
CA SER A 764 35.06 -4.89 0.87
C SER A 764 35.26 -5.00 2.38
N ALA A 765 35.70 -3.91 2.99
CA ALA A 765 35.63 -3.72 4.44
C ALA A 765 34.75 -2.53 4.75
N GLY A 766 34.04 -2.64 5.86
CA GLY A 766 33.23 -1.57 6.41
C GLY A 766 33.21 -1.71 7.91
N ARG A 767 33.07 -0.59 8.61
CA ARG A 767 33.19 -0.51 10.07
C ARG A 767 32.33 -1.54 10.82
N VAL A 768 31.04 -1.61 10.49
CA VAL A 768 30.10 -2.60 11.08
C VAL A 768 30.37 -4.02 10.58
N GLN A 769 30.64 -4.19 9.28
CA GLN A 769 30.89 -5.49 8.66
C GLN A 769 32.12 -6.19 9.26
N SER A 770 33.21 -5.46 9.43
CA SER A 770 34.48 -5.97 9.96
C SER A 770 34.38 -6.34 11.43
N ALA A 771 33.69 -5.55 12.26
CA ALA A 771 33.45 -5.89 13.67
C ALA A 771 32.66 -7.20 13.82
N VAL A 772 31.61 -7.39 13.00
CA VAL A 772 30.82 -8.63 13.02
C VAL A 772 31.63 -9.82 12.50
N LEU A 773 32.45 -9.62 11.46
CA LEU A 773 33.35 -10.66 10.96
C LEU A 773 34.34 -11.11 12.03
N GLU A 774 34.93 -10.16 12.78
CA GLU A 774 35.83 -10.45 13.90
C GLU A 774 35.16 -11.38 14.93
N TRP A 775 33.93 -11.08 15.34
CA TRP A 775 33.21 -11.95 16.30
C TRP A 775 33.04 -13.38 15.77
N ILE A 776 32.65 -13.53 14.51
CA ILE A 776 32.41 -14.84 13.89
C ILE A 776 33.73 -15.61 13.73
N VAL A 777 34.82 -14.93 13.34
CA VAL A 777 36.15 -15.56 13.19
C VAL A 777 36.70 -16.00 14.55
N LEU A 778 36.62 -15.16 15.58
CA LEU A 778 37.06 -15.51 16.92
C LEU A 778 36.25 -16.70 17.48
N ARG A 779 34.92 -16.69 17.27
CA ARG A 779 34.06 -17.81 17.64
C ARG A 779 34.40 -19.08 16.86
N GLU A 780 34.80 -18.98 15.60
CA GLU A 780 35.25 -20.12 14.80
C GLU A 780 36.55 -20.72 15.35
N TYR A 781 37.50 -19.91 15.82
CA TYR A 781 38.72 -20.43 16.46
C TYR A 781 38.41 -21.22 17.73
N GLU A 782 37.52 -20.70 18.57
CA GLU A 782 37.06 -21.40 19.78
C GLU A 782 36.26 -22.67 19.44
N ALA A 783 35.38 -22.61 18.43
CA ALA A 783 34.55 -23.73 18.00
C ALA A 783 35.33 -24.87 17.31
N LYS A 784 36.58 -24.62 16.89
CA LYS A 784 37.49 -25.68 16.40
C LYS A 784 38.02 -26.56 17.53
N GLN A 785 38.02 -26.08 18.77
CA GLN A 785 38.29 -26.92 19.94
C GLN A 785 37.12 -27.88 20.16
N LYS A 786 37.41 -29.12 20.56
CA LYS A 786 36.38 -30.16 20.75
C LYS A 786 36.16 -30.44 22.23
N VAL A 787 34.90 -30.67 22.57
CA VAL A 787 34.48 -31.25 23.85
C VAL A 787 33.63 -32.48 23.58
N TYR A 788 33.52 -33.33 24.58
CA TYR A 788 32.76 -34.57 24.52
C TYR A 788 31.54 -34.40 25.41
N GLU A 789 30.35 -34.43 24.82
CA GLU A 789 29.07 -34.29 25.51
C GLU A 789 28.40 -35.66 25.58
N ILE A 790 27.98 -36.04 26.78
CA ILE A 790 27.10 -37.19 26.98
C ILE A 790 25.71 -36.64 27.21
N LYS A 791 24.84 -36.82 26.21
CA LYS A 791 23.43 -36.52 26.33
C LYS A 791 22.70 -37.70 26.92
N VAL A 792 21.84 -37.42 27.88
CA VAL A 792 21.14 -38.41 28.66
C VAL A 792 19.67 -38.06 28.62
N ARG A 793 18.85 -38.89 27.96
CA ARG A 793 17.40 -38.73 27.90
C ARG A 793 16.74 -39.64 28.94
N PHE A 794 15.83 -39.07 29.71
CA PHE A 794 15.11 -39.73 30.78
C PHE A 794 13.77 -39.05 31.00
N GLY A 795 12.69 -39.82 31.19
CA GLY A 795 11.38 -39.26 31.56
C GLY A 795 10.83 -38.15 30.64
N GLY A 796 11.22 -38.13 29.36
CA GLY A 796 10.83 -37.07 28.41
C GLY A 796 11.66 -35.77 28.48
N LEU A 797 12.72 -35.74 29.28
CA LEU A 797 13.70 -34.65 29.40
C LEU A 797 15.08 -35.08 28.89
N GLU A 798 15.96 -34.10 28.68
CA GLU A 798 17.35 -34.30 28.27
C GLU A 798 18.28 -33.54 29.22
N ALA A 799 19.31 -34.21 29.73
CA ALA A 799 20.43 -33.60 30.45
C ALA A 799 21.73 -33.83 29.68
N ALA A 800 22.70 -32.93 29.87
CA ALA A 800 23.99 -32.99 29.21
C ALA A 800 25.15 -32.91 30.23
N PHE A 801 26.14 -33.78 30.06
CA PHE A 801 27.39 -33.78 30.81
C PHE A 801 28.57 -33.53 29.86
N ILE A 802 29.36 -32.50 30.14
CA ILE A 802 30.45 -32.04 29.25
C ILE A 802 31.80 -32.45 29.83
N PHE A 803 32.68 -32.97 28.97
CA PHE A 803 34.03 -33.44 29.29
C PHE A 803 35.06 -32.84 28.31
N GLU A 804 36.24 -32.48 28.81
CA GLU A 804 37.33 -31.97 27.97
C GLU A 804 38.12 -33.10 27.29
N LYS A 805 38.25 -34.26 27.95
CA LYS A 805 38.99 -35.41 27.42
C LYS A 805 38.06 -36.53 26.98
N LYS A 806 38.37 -37.14 25.83
CA LYS A 806 37.60 -38.25 25.27
C LYS A 806 37.54 -39.46 26.19
N GLN A 807 38.67 -39.78 26.82
CA GLN A 807 38.78 -40.96 27.67
C GLN A 807 37.86 -40.85 28.90
N GLU A 808 37.88 -39.70 29.57
CA GLU A 808 37.01 -39.43 30.73
C GLU A 808 35.53 -39.51 30.34
N ALA A 809 35.16 -39.01 29.15
CA ALA A 809 33.80 -39.13 28.63
C ALA A 809 33.42 -40.58 28.31
N GLN A 810 34.31 -41.36 27.70
CA GLN A 810 34.04 -42.76 27.37
C GLN A 810 33.86 -43.60 28.63
N ASP A 811 34.75 -43.43 29.61
CA ASP A 811 34.67 -44.14 30.89
C ASP A 811 33.37 -43.82 31.64
N PHE A 812 32.92 -42.56 31.59
CA PHE A 812 31.62 -42.15 32.15
C PHE A 812 30.45 -42.74 31.35
N PHE A 813 30.53 -42.70 30.02
CA PHE A 813 29.51 -43.24 29.12
C PHE A 813 29.29 -44.73 29.39
N ASP A 814 30.36 -45.52 29.49
CA ASP A 814 30.25 -46.97 29.65
C ASP A 814 29.65 -47.35 31.02
N LYS A 815 29.96 -46.59 32.08
CA LYS A 815 29.48 -46.83 33.45
C LYS A 815 28.05 -46.33 33.71
N LEU A 816 27.56 -45.35 32.94
CA LEU A 816 26.27 -44.72 33.18
C LEU A 816 25.11 -45.63 32.72
N GLN A 817 24.29 -46.14 33.63
CA GLN A 817 23.07 -46.90 33.28
C GLN A 817 21.78 -46.22 33.73
N GLU A 818 21.85 -45.48 34.83
CA GLU A 818 20.71 -44.79 35.42
C GLU A 818 21.14 -43.40 35.88
N VAL A 819 20.19 -42.47 35.93
CA VAL A 819 20.34 -41.19 36.64
C VAL A 819 19.39 -41.14 37.82
N VAL A 820 19.86 -40.50 38.90
CA VAL A 820 19.03 -40.18 40.05
C VAL A 820 18.56 -38.74 39.88
N VAL A 821 17.24 -38.57 39.80
CA VAL A 821 16.61 -37.26 39.70
C VAL A 821 16.03 -36.88 41.05
N ARG A 822 16.35 -35.68 41.53
CA ARG A 822 15.79 -35.07 42.73
C ARG A 822 15.34 -33.65 42.44
N VAL A 823 14.15 -33.27 42.87
CA VAL A 823 13.67 -31.91 42.70
C VAL A 823 14.43 -31.02 43.68
N SER A 824 15.11 -29.99 43.17
CA SER A 824 15.85 -29.01 43.97
C SER A 824 14.94 -27.86 44.40
N ASN A 825 14.12 -27.35 43.48
CA ASN A 825 13.27 -26.19 43.72
C ASN A 825 12.00 -26.26 42.86
N ILE A 826 10.90 -25.74 43.38
CA ILE A 826 9.65 -25.51 42.64
C ILE A 826 9.24 -24.06 42.89
N GLU A 827 9.17 -23.26 41.84
CA GLU A 827 8.76 -21.86 41.92
C GLU A 827 7.62 -21.53 40.95
N GLN A 828 6.80 -20.56 41.33
CA GLN A 828 5.81 -20.01 40.41
C GLN A 828 6.43 -18.85 39.63
N LYS A 829 6.30 -18.90 38.31
CA LYS A 829 6.85 -17.89 37.41
C LYS A 829 5.77 -17.29 36.54
N GLU A 830 5.75 -15.97 36.48
CA GLU A 830 4.92 -15.23 35.54
C GLU A 830 5.63 -15.15 34.19
N LEU A 831 4.97 -15.67 33.16
CA LEU A 831 5.44 -15.58 31.79
C LEU A 831 4.66 -14.49 31.07
N PHE A 832 5.39 -13.52 30.53
CA PHE A 832 4.87 -12.42 29.73
C PHE A 832 5.69 -12.27 28.44
N ARG A 833 5.16 -11.51 27.48
CA ARG A 833 5.85 -11.17 26.22
C ARG A 833 5.88 -9.66 26.06
N SER A 834 6.90 -9.16 25.37
CA SER A 834 6.96 -7.78 24.89
C SER A 834 6.71 -7.77 23.39
N PRO A 835 6.09 -6.73 22.84
CA PRO A 835 5.94 -6.60 21.39
C PRO A 835 7.33 -6.50 20.73
N PHE A 836 7.42 -6.82 19.45
CA PHE A 836 8.72 -6.92 18.79
C PHE A 836 9.32 -5.54 18.48
N SER A 837 10.60 -5.38 18.79
CA SER A 837 11.52 -4.50 18.04
C SER A 837 12.08 -5.25 16.81
N THR A 838 12.82 -4.57 15.95
CA THR A 838 13.45 -5.21 14.77
C THR A 838 14.38 -6.35 15.16
N ASP A 839 15.26 -6.15 16.15
CA ASP A 839 16.19 -7.19 16.60
C ASP A 839 15.46 -8.41 17.17
N ALA A 840 14.40 -8.20 17.98
CA ALA A 840 13.60 -9.26 18.56
C ALA A 840 12.80 -10.03 17.49
N MET A 841 12.23 -9.34 16.50
CA MET A 841 11.57 -9.98 15.35
C MET A 841 12.55 -10.84 14.55
N LEU A 842 13.72 -10.30 14.22
CA LEU A 842 14.75 -11.01 13.46
C LEU A 842 15.25 -12.25 14.22
N TYR A 843 15.45 -12.12 15.53
CA TYR A 843 15.80 -13.22 16.43
C TYR A 843 14.74 -14.33 16.40
N ALA A 844 13.48 -13.98 16.65
CA ALA A 844 12.37 -14.93 16.70
C ALA A 844 12.14 -15.60 15.34
N ALA A 845 12.18 -14.85 14.23
CA ALA A 845 12.00 -15.40 12.89
C ALA A 845 13.14 -16.35 12.49
N SER A 846 14.38 -16.10 12.91
CA SER A 846 15.50 -17.01 12.69
C SER A 846 15.34 -18.31 13.49
N ASN A 847 14.90 -18.22 14.75
CA ASN A 847 14.79 -19.37 15.64
C ASN A 847 13.56 -20.24 15.34
N GLU A 848 12.39 -19.62 15.15
CA GLU A 848 11.11 -20.34 15.01
C GLU A 848 10.77 -20.64 13.54
N LEU A 849 11.12 -19.74 12.61
CA LEU A 849 10.75 -19.87 11.20
C LEU A 849 11.93 -20.29 10.31
N HIS A 850 13.15 -20.26 10.83
CA HIS A 850 14.40 -20.49 10.10
C HIS A 850 14.57 -19.57 8.89
N PHE A 851 14.07 -18.33 8.99
CA PHE A 851 14.27 -17.32 7.96
C PHE A 851 15.61 -16.61 8.16
N SER A 852 16.30 -16.30 7.07
CA SER A 852 17.45 -15.40 7.14
C SER A 852 16.99 -13.99 7.53
N PRO A 853 17.88 -13.16 8.14
CA PRO A 853 17.54 -11.78 8.48
C PRO A 853 17.03 -10.98 7.28
N GLN A 854 17.67 -11.13 6.13
CA GLN A 854 17.29 -10.45 4.90
C GLN A 854 15.90 -10.86 4.42
N LYS A 855 15.61 -12.16 4.40
CA LYS A 855 14.28 -12.66 4.05
C LYS A 855 13.22 -12.09 5.01
N THR A 856 13.52 -12.04 6.30
CA THR A 856 12.60 -11.51 7.32
C THR A 856 12.33 -10.02 7.10
N MET A 857 13.37 -9.21 6.85
CA MET A 857 13.21 -7.78 6.56
C MET A 857 12.40 -7.53 5.28
N GLN A 858 12.66 -8.28 4.20
CA GLN A 858 11.89 -8.17 2.97
C GLN A 858 10.41 -8.49 3.19
N LEU A 859 10.11 -9.60 3.87
CA LEU A 859 8.72 -9.99 4.18
C LEU A 859 8.03 -8.95 5.09
N ALA A 860 8.75 -8.37 6.06
CA ALA A 860 8.24 -7.33 6.94
C ALA A 860 7.98 -6.01 6.19
N GLN A 861 8.87 -5.62 5.27
CA GLN A 861 8.66 -4.49 4.36
C GLN A 861 7.38 -4.69 3.54
N ASP A 862 7.21 -5.86 2.93
CA ASP A 862 6.04 -6.17 2.12
C ASP A 862 4.74 -6.14 2.95
N LEU A 863 4.76 -6.64 4.20
CA LEU A 863 3.63 -6.56 5.13
C LEU A 863 3.31 -5.12 5.56
N PHE A 864 4.34 -4.31 5.82
CA PHE A 864 4.19 -2.89 6.18
C PHE A 864 3.61 -2.09 5.01
N GLU A 865 4.14 -2.24 3.80
CA GLU A 865 3.66 -1.55 2.60
C GLU A 865 2.26 -1.95 2.18
N ALA A 866 1.86 -3.19 2.50
CA ALA A 866 0.49 -3.67 2.34
C ALA A 866 -0.45 -3.22 3.48
N GLY A 867 0.07 -2.57 4.51
CA GLY A 867 -0.70 -2.00 5.62
C GLY A 867 -1.16 -3.00 6.67
N PHE A 868 -0.44 -4.12 6.84
CA PHE A 868 -0.79 -5.16 7.83
C PHE A 868 0.00 -5.08 9.13
N ILE A 869 1.19 -4.46 9.12
CA ILE A 869 1.98 -4.21 10.32
C ILE A 869 2.45 -2.75 10.37
N THR A 870 2.84 -2.29 11.57
CA THR A 870 3.54 -1.02 11.78
C THR A 870 4.95 -1.04 11.19
N TYR A 871 5.62 0.12 11.18
CA TYR A 871 6.97 0.24 10.64
C TYR A 871 7.96 -0.73 11.30
N HIS A 872 8.57 -1.58 10.48
CA HIS A 872 9.35 -2.75 10.93
C HIS A 872 10.82 -2.44 11.25
N ARG A 873 11.31 -1.22 10.98
CA ARG A 873 12.67 -0.75 11.34
C ARG A 873 12.58 0.15 12.58
N THR A 874 12.41 -0.48 13.73
CA THR A 874 12.16 0.18 15.02
C THR A 874 12.97 -0.50 16.12
N ASP A 875 13.58 0.29 16.98
CA ASP A 875 14.23 -0.17 18.21
C ASP A 875 13.34 -0.02 19.44
N SER A 876 12.13 0.53 19.25
CA SER A 876 11.13 0.77 20.29
C SER A 876 10.22 -0.44 20.48
N ILE A 877 9.80 -0.65 21.72
CA ILE A 877 8.73 -1.60 22.09
C ILE A 877 7.44 -0.89 22.52
N ARG A 878 7.37 0.45 22.36
CA ARG A 878 6.20 1.24 22.73
C ARG A 878 4.98 0.86 21.89
N VAL A 879 3.80 0.83 22.51
CA VAL A 879 2.51 0.60 21.85
C VAL A 879 1.63 1.84 21.98
N SER A 880 1.06 2.31 20.87
CA SER A 880 0.16 3.46 20.86
C SER A 880 -1.25 3.10 21.37
N PRO A 881 -2.08 4.10 21.74
CA PRO A 881 -3.49 3.85 22.07
C PRO A 881 -4.27 3.14 20.96
N ALA A 882 -3.96 3.44 19.69
CA ALA A 882 -4.54 2.76 18.54
C ALA A 882 -4.15 1.26 18.52
N GLY A 883 -2.87 0.95 18.79
CA GLY A 883 -2.38 -0.41 18.94
C GLY A 883 -3.06 -1.17 20.09
N ILE A 884 -3.19 -0.54 21.26
CA ILE A 884 -3.89 -1.14 22.41
C ILE A 884 -5.34 -1.47 22.05
N ASN A 885 -6.03 -0.58 21.32
CA ASN A 885 -7.39 -0.85 20.86
C ASN A 885 -7.46 -2.03 19.89
N VAL A 886 -6.49 -2.19 18.98
CA VAL A 886 -6.41 -3.37 18.10
C VAL A 886 -6.32 -4.66 18.92
N ALA A 887 -5.48 -4.70 19.95
CA ALA A 887 -5.37 -5.87 20.82
C ALA A 887 -6.64 -6.09 21.65
N LYS A 888 -7.21 -5.02 22.22
CA LYS A 888 -8.45 -5.05 23.00
C LYS A 888 -9.58 -5.67 22.20
N GLU A 889 -9.81 -5.22 20.97
CA GLU A 889 -10.88 -5.76 20.12
C GLU A 889 -10.72 -7.26 19.86
N TYR A 890 -9.50 -7.71 19.59
CA TYR A 890 -9.24 -9.13 19.36
C TYR A 890 -9.39 -9.97 20.64
N ILE A 891 -8.82 -9.52 21.77
CA ILE A 891 -8.83 -10.27 23.03
C ILE A 891 -10.25 -10.40 23.60
N LEU A 892 -11.04 -9.32 23.58
CA LEU A 892 -12.42 -9.35 24.07
C LEU A 892 -13.30 -10.30 23.23
N SER A 893 -13.06 -10.36 21.91
CA SER A 893 -13.86 -11.22 21.01
C SER A 893 -13.48 -12.71 21.06
N HIS A 894 -12.25 -13.05 21.46
CA HIS A 894 -11.75 -14.44 21.42
C HIS A 894 -11.52 -15.08 22.80
N PHE A 895 -11.10 -14.31 23.80
CA PHE A 895 -10.68 -14.84 25.10
C PHE A 895 -11.53 -14.31 26.27
N GLY A 896 -12.02 -13.08 26.19
CA GLY A 896 -12.78 -12.42 27.26
C GLY A 896 -12.04 -11.24 27.88
N GLU A 897 -12.77 -10.40 28.61
CA GLU A 897 -12.25 -9.16 29.20
C GLU A 897 -11.19 -9.43 30.28
N GLU A 898 -11.30 -10.54 31.02
CA GLU A 898 -10.41 -10.93 32.11
C GLU A 898 -8.99 -11.29 31.66
N TYR A 899 -8.77 -11.43 30.35
CA TYR A 899 -7.47 -11.71 29.75
C TYR A 899 -6.78 -10.47 29.19
N PHE A 900 -7.51 -9.36 29.01
CA PHE A 900 -6.95 -8.12 28.47
C PHE A 900 -6.18 -7.36 29.56
N SER A 901 -4.92 -7.03 29.28
CA SER A 901 -4.06 -6.23 30.15
C SER A 901 -3.30 -5.20 29.30
N PRO A 902 -3.76 -3.94 29.24
CA PRO A 902 -3.15 -2.94 28.36
C PRO A 902 -1.75 -2.55 28.85
N HIS A 903 -0.74 -2.67 27.99
CA HIS A 903 0.63 -2.27 28.29
C HIS A 903 1.17 -1.35 27.19
N THR A 904 1.53 -0.12 27.55
CA THR A 904 2.14 0.83 26.61
C THR A 904 3.61 0.50 26.32
N HIS A 905 4.28 -0.23 27.22
CA HIS A 905 5.71 -0.56 27.14
C HIS A 905 6.63 0.65 26.88
N ALA A 906 6.18 1.86 27.24
CA ALA A 906 6.97 3.07 27.06
C ALA A 906 8.12 3.12 28.07
N LYS A 907 9.37 3.17 27.58
CA LYS A 907 10.49 3.80 28.31
C LYS A 907 10.66 5.21 27.76
N ASP A 908 11.01 6.17 28.63
CA ASP A 908 11.06 7.60 28.31
C ASP A 908 11.73 7.90 26.95
N GLY A 909 10.98 8.47 25.99
CA GLY A 909 11.54 9.13 24.80
C GLY A 909 11.39 8.50 23.41
N GLY A 910 10.73 7.34 23.24
CA GLY A 910 10.60 6.71 21.91
C GLY A 910 9.48 7.27 21.02
N ALA A 911 9.81 7.96 19.92
CA ALA A 911 8.84 8.41 18.90
C ALA A 911 8.23 7.24 18.10
N HIS A 912 9.01 6.16 17.90
CA HIS A 912 8.60 5.00 17.12
C HIS A 912 7.76 3.99 17.91
N GLU A 913 6.88 3.29 17.21
CA GLU A 913 6.06 2.20 17.73
C GLU A 913 6.77 0.84 17.56
N ALA A 914 6.40 -0.15 18.36
CA ALA A 914 6.78 -1.54 18.19
C ALA A 914 6.21 -2.13 16.89
N ILE A 915 6.77 -3.25 16.45
CA ILE A 915 6.27 -4.04 15.32
C ILE A 915 5.03 -4.82 15.79
N ARG A 916 3.87 -4.44 15.27
CA ARG A 916 2.56 -5.04 15.60
C ARG A 916 1.62 -5.06 14.40
N PRO A 917 0.56 -5.88 14.42
CA PRO A 917 -0.55 -5.77 13.48
C PRO A 917 -1.25 -4.42 13.53
N THR A 918 -1.77 -3.95 12.38
CA THR A 918 -2.58 -2.73 12.26
C THR A 918 -4.09 -2.99 12.36
N ARG A 919 -4.50 -4.27 12.37
CA ARG A 919 -5.89 -4.71 12.39
C ARG A 919 -6.05 -5.89 13.35
N PRO A 920 -7.23 -6.05 13.99
CA PRO A 920 -7.55 -7.19 14.84
C PRO A 920 -7.88 -8.42 13.97
N MET A 921 -6.88 -8.92 13.26
CA MET A 921 -6.99 -9.94 12.22
C MET A 921 -5.87 -10.95 12.45
N ASP A 922 -6.18 -12.20 12.74
CA ASP A 922 -5.16 -13.23 12.85
C ASP A 922 -4.64 -13.66 11.45
N ALA A 923 -3.68 -14.59 11.40
CA ALA A 923 -3.09 -15.00 10.13
C ALA A 923 -4.10 -15.68 9.19
N GLU A 924 -5.11 -16.34 9.75
CA GLU A 924 -6.18 -17.01 9.01
C GLU A 924 -7.20 -16.02 8.45
N ASP A 925 -7.66 -15.06 9.26
CA ASP A 925 -8.50 -13.97 8.80
C ASP A 925 -7.76 -13.18 7.69
N LEU A 926 -6.45 -12.97 7.84
CA LEU A 926 -5.61 -12.35 6.81
C LEU A 926 -5.56 -13.20 5.54
N GLN A 927 -5.39 -14.51 5.67
CA GLN A 927 -5.40 -15.41 4.52
C GLN A 927 -6.74 -15.34 3.76
N GLU A 928 -7.88 -15.34 4.44
CA GLU A 928 -9.20 -15.18 3.82
C GLU A 928 -9.30 -13.83 3.09
N PHE A 929 -8.90 -12.74 3.77
CA PHE A 929 -8.92 -11.39 3.20
C PHE A 929 -8.06 -11.28 1.92
N LEU A 930 -6.85 -11.83 1.94
CA LEU A 930 -5.92 -11.77 0.80
C LEU A 930 -6.45 -12.51 -0.43
N GLN A 931 -7.19 -13.61 -0.23
CA GLN A 931 -7.83 -14.35 -1.30
C GLN A 931 -8.95 -13.54 -1.97
N LEU A 932 -9.68 -12.71 -1.20
CA LEU A 932 -10.68 -11.79 -1.75
C LEU A 932 -10.04 -10.65 -2.57
N GLN A 933 -8.84 -10.20 -2.19
CA GLN A 933 -8.16 -9.05 -2.82
C GLN A 933 -7.24 -9.42 -3.99
N ASN A 934 -7.09 -10.71 -4.35
CA ASN A 934 -6.07 -11.20 -5.29
C ASN A 934 -4.66 -10.65 -4.95
N SER A 935 -4.27 -10.72 -3.66
CA SER A 935 -3.00 -10.18 -3.18
C SER A 935 -1.79 -10.98 -3.65
N THR A 936 -0.60 -10.36 -3.58
CA THR A 936 0.70 -10.97 -3.93
C THR A 936 1.44 -11.57 -2.73
N LEU A 937 0.88 -11.45 -1.51
CA LEU A 937 1.52 -11.99 -0.31
C LEU A 937 1.56 -13.53 -0.35
N THR A 938 2.69 -14.09 0.07
CA THR A 938 2.99 -15.54 0.02
C THR A 938 2.78 -16.22 1.37
N PRO A 939 2.75 -17.57 1.45
CA PRO A 939 2.67 -18.28 2.73
C PRO A 939 3.78 -17.93 3.74
N HIS A 940 4.96 -17.51 3.27
CA HIS A 940 6.01 -17.03 4.18
C HIS A 940 5.65 -15.71 4.86
N HIS A 941 4.90 -14.82 4.19
CA HIS A 941 4.39 -13.60 4.80
C HIS A 941 3.40 -13.92 5.90
N LEU A 942 2.48 -14.87 5.66
CA LEU A 942 1.51 -15.32 6.67
C LEU A 942 2.20 -15.90 7.91
N ARG A 943 3.26 -16.69 7.73
CA ARG A 943 4.06 -17.23 8.86
C ARG A 943 4.76 -16.15 9.68
N LEU A 944 5.32 -15.13 9.02
CA LEU A 944 5.94 -14.00 9.73
C LEU A 944 4.89 -13.13 10.42
N TYR A 945 3.77 -12.87 9.73
CA TYR A 945 2.64 -12.13 10.29
C TYR A 945 2.07 -12.81 11.53
N ASP A 946 1.86 -14.13 11.48
CA ASP A 946 1.40 -14.94 12.61
C ASP A 946 2.34 -14.81 13.82
N LEU A 947 3.65 -14.90 13.60
CA LEU A 947 4.65 -14.71 14.65
C LEU A 947 4.53 -13.32 15.29
N ILE A 948 4.42 -12.27 14.48
CA ILE A 948 4.24 -10.88 14.95
C ILE A 948 2.92 -10.73 15.71
N PHE A 949 1.84 -11.29 15.17
CA PHE A 949 0.49 -11.21 15.70
C PHE A 949 0.40 -11.87 17.08
N ARG A 950 0.80 -13.15 17.20
CA ARG A 950 0.76 -13.91 18.46
C ARG A 950 1.59 -13.22 19.55
N ASN A 951 2.79 -12.76 19.21
CA ASN A 951 3.65 -12.07 20.16
C ASN A 951 3.08 -10.71 20.60
N PHE A 952 2.48 -9.94 19.69
CA PHE A 952 1.83 -8.68 20.01
C PHE A 952 0.60 -8.86 20.91
N ILE A 953 -0.32 -9.76 20.55
CA ILE A 953 -1.51 -10.01 21.36
C ILE A 953 -1.10 -10.53 22.75
N ALA A 954 -0.14 -11.46 22.83
CA ALA A 954 0.40 -11.92 24.12
C ALA A 954 0.97 -10.78 24.98
N SER A 955 1.56 -9.74 24.38
CA SER A 955 2.06 -8.57 25.13
C SER A 955 0.96 -7.72 25.77
N GLN A 956 -0.26 -7.81 25.24
CA GLN A 956 -1.44 -7.09 25.73
C GLN A 956 -2.40 -8.01 26.51
N MET A 957 -1.98 -9.24 26.81
CA MET A 957 -2.69 -10.17 27.66
C MET A 957 -2.08 -10.21 29.06
N ARG A 958 -2.85 -10.70 30.04
CA ARG A 958 -2.31 -10.99 31.36
C ARG A 958 -1.23 -12.10 31.30
N PRO A 959 -0.22 -12.10 32.19
CA PRO A 959 0.77 -13.16 32.27
C PRO A 959 0.14 -14.54 32.51
N ALA A 960 0.77 -15.58 31.97
CA ALA A 960 0.48 -16.96 32.38
C ALA A 960 1.34 -17.29 33.61
N VAL A 961 0.73 -17.85 34.66
CA VAL A 961 1.47 -18.32 35.85
C VAL A 961 1.74 -19.80 35.67
N VAL A 962 3.01 -20.18 35.64
CA VAL A 962 3.45 -21.58 35.50
C VAL A 962 4.24 -22.00 36.74
N GLU A 963 4.25 -23.30 37.00
CA GLU A 963 5.13 -23.90 37.99
C GLU A 963 6.41 -24.36 37.28
N GLU A 964 7.54 -23.70 37.57
CA GLU A 964 8.88 -24.07 37.10
C GLU A 964 9.54 -24.98 38.13
N VAL A 965 9.93 -26.17 37.68
CA VAL A 965 10.60 -27.18 38.50
C VAL A 965 12.05 -27.24 38.08
N HIS A 966 12.95 -27.04 39.04
CA HIS A 966 14.37 -27.33 38.89
C HIS A 966 14.66 -28.70 39.50
N ALA A 967 15.26 -29.59 38.71
CA ALA A 967 15.64 -30.92 39.14
C ALA A 967 17.14 -31.13 39.00
N GLN A 968 17.77 -31.58 40.07
CA GLN A 968 19.14 -32.09 40.05
C GLN A 968 19.15 -33.49 39.46
N VAL A 969 19.95 -33.66 38.42
CA VAL A 969 20.19 -34.92 37.73
C VAL A 969 21.59 -35.38 38.10
N GLN A 970 21.66 -36.37 38.99
CA GLN A 970 22.92 -36.99 39.38
C GLN A 970 23.17 -38.22 38.50
N ALA A 971 24.33 -38.21 37.85
CA ALA A 971 24.84 -39.28 37.00
C ALA A 971 26.23 -39.67 37.54
N LEU A 972 26.33 -40.81 38.23
CA LEU A 972 27.55 -41.24 38.91
C LEU A 972 28.06 -40.16 39.90
N ASP A 973 29.26 -39.63 39.66
CA ASP A 973 29.94 -38.59 40.43
C ASP A 973 29.64 -37.16 39.95
N LYS A 974 28.90 -36.99 38.86
CA LYS A 974 28.53 -35.67 38.31
C LYS A 974 27.07 -35.34 38.55
N THR A 975 26.81 -34.05 38.79
CA THR A 975 25.45 -33.51 38.93
C THR A 975 25.27 -32.37 37.94
N THR A 976 24.09 -32.28 37.34
CA THR A 976 23.65 -31.15 36.52
C THR A 976 22.22 -30.79 36.91
N GLU A 977 21.73 -29.64 36.45
CA GLU A 977 20.37 -29.16 36.77
C GLU A 977 19.58 -28.99 35.48
N VAL A 978 18.31 -29.41 35.51
CA VAL A 978 17.35 -29.22 34.42
C VAL A 978 16.13 -28.46 34.93
N GLY A 979 15.73 -27.42 34.22
CA GLY A 979 14.51 -26.66 34.48
C GLY A 979 13.41 -27.00 33.47
N PHE A 980 12.17 -27.19 33.93
CA PHE A 980 11.00 -27.39 33.06
C PHE A 980 9.72 -26.87 33.71
N PHE A 981 8.69 -26.60 32.92
CA PHE A 981 7.38 -26.21 33.44
C PHE A 981 6.53 -27.45 33.70
N SER A 982 6.00 -27.61 34.92
CA SER A 982 5.24 -28.80 35.33
C SER A 982 3.73 -28.68 35.15
N LYS A 983 3.18 -27.47 35.28
CA LYS A 983 1.76 -27.15 35.04
C LYS A 983 1.55 -25.65 34.83
N ILE A 984 0.42 -25.32 34.23
CA ILE A 984 -0.10 -23.95 34.15
C ILE A 984 -1.01 -23.74 35.36
N VAL A 985 -0.62 -22.85 36.26
CA VAL A 985 -1.38 -22.50 37.48
C VAL A 985 -2.51 -21.52 37.15
N LYS A 986 -2.24 -20.56 36.26
CA LYS A 986 -3.22 -19.57 35.81
C LYS A 986 -3.01 -19.27 34.33
N HIS A 987 -4.06 -19.46 33.53
CA HIS A 987 -4.07 -19.16 32.10
C HIS A 987 -3.94 -17.66 31.83
N GLY A 988 -3.24 -17.30 30.76
CA GLY A 988 -2.95 -15.95 30.28
C GLY A 988 -2.42 -16.03 28.86
N ILE A 989 -1.15 -15.67 28.66
CA ILE A 989 -0.50 -15.69 27.33
C ILE A 989 -0.43 -17.08 26.68
N ASP A 990 -0.58 -18.16 27.44
CA ASP A 990 -0.50 -19.55 26.95
C ASP A 990 -1.64 -19.90 25.97
N LEU A 991 -2.75 -19.17 26.04
CA LEU A 991 -3.89 -19.33 25.12
C LEU A 991 -3.56 -18.94 23.67
N ILE A 992 -2.48 -18.17 23.46
CA ILE A 992 -2.04 -17.74 22.13
C ILE A 992 -0.59 -18.12 21.81
N VAL A 993 0.27 -18.26 22.82
CA VAL A 993 1.64 -18.76 22.70
C VAL A 993 1.77 -20.05 23.53
N PRO A 994 1.64 -21.24 22.90
CA PRO A 994 1.65 -22.52 23.62
C PRO A 994 2.91 -22.71 24.47
N ILE A 995 2.72 -23.22 25.69
CA ILE A 995 3.79 -23.51 26.65
C ILE A 995 3.94 -25.03 26.77
N ALA A 996 5.16 -25.54 26.58
CA ALA A 996 5.45 -26.96 26.77
C ALA A 996 5.46 -27.30 28.27
N ILE A 997 4.70 -28.33 28.64
CA ILE A 997 4.58 -28.82 30.01
C ILE A 997 5.13 -30.23 30.09
N HIS A 998 5.95 -30.51 31.10
CA HIS A 998 6.58 -31.80 31.36
C HIS A 998 6.29 -32.28 32.77
N THR A 999 6.08 -33.58 32.96
CA THR A 999 5.88 -34.16 34.30
C THR A 999 7.01 -35.14 34.59
N LEU A 1000 7.67 -34.96 35.73
CA LEU A 1000 8.78 -35.79 36.19
C LEU A 1000 8.55 -36.18 37.65
N GLN A 1001 8.83 -37.42 38.01
CA GLN A 1001 8.80 -37.90 39.39
C GLN A 1001 10.23 -38.00 39.94
N GLU A 1002 10.41 -37.90 41.24
CA GLU A 1002 11.71 -38.20 41.85
C GLU A 1002 11.99 -39.69 41.79
N GLY A 1003 13.24 -40.06 41.51
CA GLY A 1003 13.63 -41.46 41.48
C GLY A 1003 14.78 -41.76 40.54
N ARG A 1004 14.94 -43.05 40.26
CA ARG A 1004 15.93 -43.58 39.32
C ARG A 1004 15.28 -43.78 37.96
N TYR A 1005 15.91 -43.24 36.94
CA TYR A 1005 15.49 -43.42 35.56
C TYR A 1005 16.57 -44.18 34.80
N SER A 1006 16.15 -45.21 34.07
CA SER A 1006 16.98 -45.76 32.99
C SER A 1006 17.19 -44.69 31.92
N VAL A 1007 18.38 -44.65 31.33
CA VAL A 1007 18.73 -43.58 30.40
C VAL A 1007 19.02 -44.08 29.01
N GLU A 1008 18.54 -43.32 28.01
CA GLU A 1008 19.13 -43.36 26.68
C GLU A 1008 20.29 -42.38 26.65
N LYS A 1009 21.50 -42.89 26.42
CA LYS A 1009 22.74 -42.11 26.42
C LYS A 1009 23.34 -42.03 25.02
N GLU A 1010 23.79 -40.84 24.64
CA GLU A 1010 24.49 -40.59 23.38
C GLU A 1010 25.78 -39.83 23.65
N LEU A 1011 26.93 -40.39 23.24
CA LEU A 1011 28.22 -39.70 23.29
C LEU A 1011 28.42 -38.92 21.98
N ILE A 1012 28.39 -37.61 22.07
CA ILE A 1012 28.52 -36.70 20.94
C ILE A 1012 29.83 -35.92 21.09
N THR A 1013 30.63 -35.91 20.02
CA THR A 1013 31.75 -34.96 19.93
C THR A 1013 31.24 -33.67 19.32
N ARG A 1014 31.36 -32.55 20.03
CA ARG A 1014 30.89 -31.24 19.55
C ARG A 1014 31.94 -30.14 19.75
N PRO A 1015 31.79 -29.00 19.06
CA PRO A 1015 32.56 -27.79 19.34
C PRO A 1015 32.51 -27.38 20.82
N LYS A 1016 33.62 -26.89 21.38
CA LYS A 1016 33.70 -26.37 22.76
C LYS A 1016 32.68 -25.28 23.02
N VAL A 1017 32.52 -24.39 22.05
CA VAL A 1017 31.48 -23.35 22.02
C VAL A 1017 30.64 -23.51 20.75
N PRO A 1018 29.32 -23.30 20.82
CA PRO A 1018 28.49 -23.30 19.63
C PRO A 1018 28.87 -22.12 18.74
N ARG A 1019 28.84 -22.34 17.43
CA ARG A 1019 28.94 -21.26 16.44
C ARG A 1019 27.71 -20.37 16.55
N TYR A 1020 27.89 -19.09 16.23
CA TYR A 1020 26.76 -18.17 16.22
C TYR A 1020 25.76 -18.52 15.11
N SER A 1021 24.48 -18.43 15.44
CA SER A 1021 23.37 -18.29 14.50
C SER A 1021 23.19 -16.82 14.09
N TYR A 1022 22.34 -16.57 13.08
CA TYR A 1022 21.94 -15.19 12.76
C TYR A 1022 21.33 -14.49 13.98
N ALA A 1023 20.47 -15.20 14.72
CA ALA A 1023 19.78 -14.70 15.90
C ALA A 1023 20.77 -14.19 16.97
N GLU A 1024 21.82 -14.97 17.26
CA GLU A 1024 22.83 -14.59 18.23
C GLU A 1024 23.68 -13.39 17.77
N VAL A 1025 24.07 -13.35 16.49
CA VAL A 1025 24.81 -12.20 15.94
C VAL A 1025 23.98 -10.92 16.04
N ILE A 1026 22.70 -10.96 15.66
CA ILE A 1026 21.81 -9.78 15.73
C ILE A 1026 21.63 -9.31 17.17
N ARG A 1027 21.45 -10.25 18.11
CA ARG A 1027 21.37 -9.92 19.54
C ARG A 1027 22.64 -9.23 20.02
N MET A 1028 23.81 -9.77 19.67
CA MET A 1028 25.11 -9.16 20.00
C MET A 1028 25.28 -7.77 19.37
N MET A 1029 24.86 -7.58 18.13
CA MET A 1029 24.86 -6.27 17.47
C MET A 1029 24.07 -5.24 18.28
N LYS A 1030 22.86 -5.60 18.74
CA LYS A 1030 22.03 -4.73 19.58
C LYS A 1030 22.65 -4.46 20.96
N GLU A 1031 23.05 -5.52 21.68
CA GLU A 1031 23.63 -5.43 23.03
C GLU A 1031 24.94 -4.63 23.06
N ARG A 1032 25.76 -4.75 22.02
CA ARG A 1032 27.05 -4.06 21.91
C ARG A 1032 26.95 -2.67 21.25
N GLY A 1033 25.76 -2.26 20.80
CA GLY A 1033 25.54 -0.97 20.15
C GLY A 1033 26.19 -0.85 18.76
N ILE A 1034 26.25 -1.95 18.02
CA ILE A 1034 26.88 -2.06 16.69
C ILE A 1034 25.79 -2.18 15.63
N GLY A 1035 25.67 -1.18 14.76
CA GLY A 1035 24.61 -1.10 13.76
C GLY A 1035 23.27 -0.63 14.31
N ARG A 1036 22.24 -0.69 13.47
CA ARG A 1036 20.88 -0.16 13.69
C ARG A 1036 19.86 -1.09 13.03
N PRO A 1037 18.55 -0.96 13.33
CA PRO A 1037 17.49 -1.72 12.65
C PRO A 1037 17.60 -1.77 11.13
N SER A 1038 18.05 -0.69 10.49
CA SER A 1038 18.26 -0.62 9.04
C SER A 1038 19.52 -1.36 8.54
N THR A 1039 20.48 -1.69 9.41
CA THR A 1039 21.79 -2.24 9.00
C THR A 1039 22.05 -3.67 9.48
N TYR A 1040 21.27 -4.22 10.42
CA TYR A 1040 21.49 -5.59 10.93
C TYR A 1040 21.49 -6.65 9.83
N ALA A 1041 20.41 -6.73 9.03
CA ALA A 1041 20.29 -7.72 7.97
C ALA A 1041 21.32 -7.50 6.84
N ILE A 1042 21.47 -6.24 6.39
CA ILE A 1042 22.40 -5.86 5.33
C ILE A 1042 23.86 -6.18 5.68
N THR A 1043 24.25 -6.03 6.95
CA THR A 1043 25.61 -6.36 7.39
C THR A 1043 25.92 -7.85 7.21
N ILE A 1044 25.00 -8.70 7.65
CA ILE A 1044 25.13 -10.15 7.55
C ILE A 1044 25.09 -10.59 6.07
N GLU A 1045 24.18 -10.05 5.29
CA GLU A 1045 24.07 -10.32 3.84
C GLU A 1045 25.39 -9.98 3.13
N LYS A 1046 25.99 -8.81 3.37
CA LYS A 1046 27.29 -8.45 2.78
C LYS A 1046 28.41 -9.41 3.15
N LEU A 1047 28.42 -9.94 4.38
CA LEU A 1047 29.42 -10.95 4.77
C LEU A 1047 29.25 -12.26 3.98
N GLU A 1048 28.02 -12.66 3.68
CA GLU A 1048 27.71 -13.85 2.88
C GLU A 1048 27.99 -13.64 1.38
N GLU A 1049 27.57 -12.51 0.82
CA GLU A 1049 27.82 -12.12 -0.57
C GLU A 1049 29.31 -12.02 -0.88
N ARG A 1050 30.10 -11.52 0.08
CA ARG A 1050 31.57 -11.49 -0.02
C ARG A 1050 32.23 -12.81 0.36
N HIS A 1051 31.45 -13.86 0.61
CA HIS A 1051 31.94 -15.19 0.99
C HIS A 1051 32.88 -15.18 2.20
N TYR A 1052 32.75 -14.21 3.11
CA TYR A 1052 33.50 -14.16 4.36
C TYR A 1052 32.92 -15.13 5.38
N ILE A 1053 31.60 -15.31 5.33
CA ILE A 1053 30.89 -16.30 6.12
C ILE A 1053 30.01 -17.17 5.22
N VAL A 1054 29.61 -18.33 5.74
CA VAL A 1054 28.61 -19.19 5.12
C VAL A 1054 27.70 -19.77 6.19
N GLN A 1055 26.40 -19.80 5.94
CA GLN A 1055 25.45 -20.48 6.79
C GLN A 1055 25.34 -21.95 6.42
N ARG A 1056 25.40 -22.85 7.42
CA ARG A 1056 25.08 -24.27 7.27
C ARG A 1056 24.33 -24.76 8.49
N ARG A 1057 23.20 -25.45 8.30
CA ARG A 1057 22.40 -26.07 9.37
C ARG A 1057 22.06 -25.11 10.52
N GLY A 1058 21.72 -23.86 10.21
CA GLY A 1058 21.29 -22.87 11.21
C GLY A 1058 22.40 -22.02 11.83
N VAL A 1059 23.67 -22.35 11.58
CA VAL A 1059 24.82 -21.65 12.19
C VAL A 1059 25.79 -21.09 11.14
N LEU A 1060 26.55 -20.07 11.54
CA LEU A 1060 27.48 -19.31 10.70
C LEU A 1060 28.90 -19.82 10.88
N TYR A 1061 29.57 -20.05 9.76
CA TYR A 1061 30.97 -20.44 9.69
C TYR A 1061 31.78 -19.30 9.09
N ALA A 1062 32.92 -18.96 9.70
CA ALA A 1062 33.92 -18.15 9.01
C ALA A 1062 34.59 -18.99 7.90
N THR A 1063 34.66 -18.44 6.69
CA THR A 1063 35.37 -19.10 5.59
C THR A 1063 36.87 -18.86 5.71
N LYS A 1064 37.69 -19.63 4.99
CA LYS A 1064 39.14 -19.36 4.88
C LYS A 1064 39.41 -17.92 4.43
N LEU A 1065 38.59 -17.40 3.51
CA LEU A 1065 38.70 -16.02 3.04
C LEU A 1065 38.34 -15.01 4.13
N GLY A 1066 37.24 -15.23 4.87
CA GLY A 1066 36.85 -14.36 5.97
C GLY A 1066 37.92 -14.28 7.05
N THR A 1067 38.54 -15.43 7.38
CA THR A 1067 39.68 -15.49 8.30
C THR A 1067 40.88 -14.71 7.77
N GLN A 1068 41.26 -14.88 6.50
CA GLN A 1068 42.35 -14.11 5.89
C GLN A 1068 42.08 -12.60 5.89
N VAL A 1069 40.85 -12.16 5.59
CA VAL A 1069 40.49 -10.74 5.61
C VAL A 1069 40.57 -10.18 7.02
N TYR A 1070 40.09 -10.91 8.03
CA TYR A 1070 40.22 -10.51 9.43
C TYR A 1070 41.69 -10.38 9.86
N GLU A 1071 42.52 -11.39 9.55
CA GLU A 1071 43.95 -11.38 9.87
C GLU A 1071 44.68 -10.22 9.18
N GLU A 1072 44.39 -9.98 7.90
CA GLU A 1072 44.97 -8.86 7.14
C GLU A 1072 44.58 -7.50 7.74
N LEU A 1073 43.31 -7.31 8.10
CA LEU A 1073 42.86 -6.11 8.79
C LEU A 1073 43.56 -5.94 10.14
N ARG A 1074 43.68 -7.02 10.92
CA ARG A 1074 44.31 -7.00 12.25
C ARG A 1074 45.81 -6.69 12.17
N ASN A 1075 46.48 -7.12 11.10
CA ASN A 1075 47.90 -6.88 10.84
C ASN A 1075 48.20 -5.47 10.28
N ASP A 1076 47.18 -4.69 9.90
CA ASP A 1076 47.28 -3.25 9.61
C ASP A 1076 46.61 -2.42 10.72
N PRO A 1077 47.34 -2.08 11.81
CA PRO A 1077 46.79 -1.32 12.93
C PRO A 1077 46.14 0.01 12.51
N LYS A 1078 46.62 0.64 11.43
CA LYS A 1078 46.05 1.89 10.92
C LYS A 1078 44.64 1.66 10.40
N SER A 1079 44.40 0.59 9.64
CA SER A 1079 43.06 0.25 9.16
C SER A 1079 42.18 -0.29 10.29
N TYR A 1080 42.71 -1.17 11.15
CA TYR A 1080 41.96 -1.80 12.25
C TYR A 1080 41.38 -0.78 13.24
N ALA A 1081 42.08 0.32 13.49
CA ALA A 1081 41.63 1.40 14.38
C ALA A 1081 40.24 1.96 14.02
N PHE A 1082 39.85 1.91 12.74
CA PHE A 1082 38.60 2.47 12.23
C PHE A 1082 37.48 1.44 12.00
N VAL A 1083 37.77 0.15 12.21
CA VAL A 1083 36.81 -0.95 11.94
C VAL A 1083 36.60 -1.90 13.11
N ASN A 1084 37.24 -1.65 14.24
CA ASN A 1084 37.02 -2.40 15.47
C ASN A 1084 35.68 -2.02 16.14
N GLU A 1085 35.23 -2.88 17.05
CA GLU A 1085 33.98 -2.72 17.80
C GLU A 1085 33.90 -1.37 18.54
N ARG A 1086 34.98 -0.96 19.23
CA ARG A 1086 34.99 0.26 20.05
C ARG A 1086 34.73 1.51 19.21
N TYR A 1087 35.51 1.72 18.16
CA TYR A 1087 35.34 2.85 17.25
C TYR A 1087 33.98 2.81 16.55
N THR A 1088 33.52 1.59 16.22
CA THR A 1088 32.19 1.40 15.63
C THR A 1088 31.08 1.89 16.55
N ARG A 1089 31.15 1.57 17.83
CA ARG A 1089 30.15 2.05 18.79
C ARG A 1089 30.25 3.56 19.04
N GLU A 1090 31.46 4.09 19.17
CA GLU A 1090 31.70 5.52 19.43
C GLU A 1090 31.16 6.41 18.31
N LEU A 1091 31.44 6.06 17.05
CA LEU A 1091 30.97 6.82 15.90
C LEU A 1091 29.45 6.65 15.66
N GLU A 1092 28.84 5.51 16.01
CA GLU A 1092 27.37 5.39 16.03
C GLU A 1092 26.74 6.34 17.07
N GLY A 1093 27.29 6.40 18.28
CA GLY A 1093 26.82 7.33 19.31
C GLY A 1093 27.03 8.81 18.93
N LEU A 1094 28.07 9.11 18.14
CA LEU A 1094 28.27 10.44 17.59
C LEU A 1094 27.18 10.81 16.56
N MET A 1095 26.78 9.86 15.71
CA MET A 1095 25.67 10.06 14.76
C MET A 1095 24.34 10.30 15.48
N ASP A 1096 24.08 9.60 16.59
CA ASP A 1096 22.88 9.85 17.41
C ASP A 1096 22.90 11.27 18.00
N LYS A 1097 24.06 11.75 18.46
CA LYS A 1097 24.20 13.13 18.94
C LYS A 1097 23.95 14.16 17.83
N VAL A 1098 24.38 13.90 16.59
CA VAL A 1098 24.06 14.76 15.44
C VAL A 1098 22.55 14.75 15.17
N GLN A 1099 21.92 13.56 15.22
CA GLN A 1099 20.47 13.41 15.05
C GLN A 1099 19.67 14.18 16.11
N GLU A 1100 20.13 14.19 17.36
CA GLU A 1100 19.53 14.95 18.45
C GLU A 1100 19.89 16.45 18.44
N GLY A 1101 20.73 16.91 17.51
CA GLY A 1101 21.23 18.29 17.45
C GLY A 1101 22.22 18.64 18.56
N LYS A 1102 22.78 17.64 19.26
CA LYS A 1102 23.77 17.79 20.35
C LYS A 1102 25.23 17.82 19.85
N ALA A 1103 25.48 17.50 18.59
CA ALA A 1103 26.79 17.58 17.95
C ALA A 1103 26.69 18.27 16.58
N ASP A 1104 27.70 19.07 16.23
CA ASP A 1104 27.73 19.81 14.97
C ASP A 1104 28.19 18.93 13.79
N PHE A 1105 27.46 19.04 12.67
CA PHE A 1105 27.66 18.24 11.46
C PHE A 1105 29.04 18.45 10.82
N TYR A 1106 29.45 19.70 10.62
CA TYR A 1106 30.68 20.04 9.91
C TYR A 1106 31.91 19.69 10.74
N THR A 1107 31.85 19.95 12.05
CA THR A 1107 32.88 19.56 13.02
C THR A 1107 33.11 18.06 12.99
N VAL A 1108 32.04 17.26 13.07
CA VAL A 1108 32.13 15.79 13.02
C VAL A 1108 32.77 15.28 11.73
N LEU A 1109 32.42 15.85 10.58
CA LEU A 1109 33.04 15.47 9.30
C LEU A 1109 34.52 15.86 9.24
N ASN A 1110 34.89 17.02 9.79
CA ASN A 1110 36.28 17.45 9.83
C ASN A 1110 37.14 16.56 10.71
N ASP A 1111 36.67 16.24 11.92
CA ASP A 1111 37.38 15.34 12.84
C ASP A 1111 37.56 13.95 12.22
N LEU A 1112 36.52 13.46 11.54
CA LEU A 1112 36.58 12.19 10.82
C LEU A 1112 37.60 12.24 9.68
N TYR A 1113 37.62 13.31 8.88
CA TYR A 1113 38.58 13.48 7.80
C TYR A 1113 40.02 13.54 8.32
N VAL A 1114 40.28 14.33 9.36
CA VAL A 1114 41.60 14.47 9.97
C VAL A 1114 42.09 13.11 10.46
N ALA A 1115 41.22 12.33 11.13
CA ALA A 1115 41.56 10.99 11.59
C ALA A 1115 41.87 10.03 10.42
N LEU A 1116 41.17 10.15 9.29
CA LEU A 1116 41.34 9.30 8.12
C LEU A 1116 42.36 9.81 7.09
N GLN A 1117 42.95 10.99 7.30
CA GLN A 1117 43.74 11.69 6.29
C GLN A 1117 44.90 10.83 5.75
N ASP A 1118 45.61 10.12 6.64
CA ASP A 1118 46.70 9.21 6.28
C ASP A 1118 46.22 8.02 5.43
N LEU A 1119 45.03 7.47 5.74
CA LEU A 1119 44.42 6.38 4.99
C LEU A 1119 43.98 6.85 3.60
N ILE A 1120 43.34 8.01 3.52
CA ILE A 1120 42.87 8.60 2.27
C ILE A 1120 44.04 8.97 1.35
N ASN A 1121 45.03 9.70 1.87
CA ASN A 1121 46.17 10.19 1.08
C ASN A 1121 47.03 9.06 0.52
N SER A 1122 47.23 7.98 1.29
CA SER A 1122 48.02 6.81 0.84
C SER A 1122 47.48 6.15 -0.43
N ASN A 1123 46.17 6.23 -0.65
CA ASN A 1123 45.50 5.65 -1.82
C ASN A 1123 45.53 6.60 -3.02
N VAL A 1124 45.42 7.92 -2.81
CA VAL A 1124 45.50 8.95 -3.87
C VAL A 1124 46.86 8.92 -4.57
N SER A 1125 47.96 8.73 -3.83
CA SER A 1125 49.31 8.62 -4.43
C SER A 1125 49.53 7.38 -5.31
N SER A 1126 48.62 6.40 -5.30
CA SER A 1126 48.71 5.18 -6.11
C SER A 1126 47.85 5.16 -7.38
N ASN A 1127 46.89 6.09 -7.49
CA ASN A 1127 46.12 6.36 -8.71
C ASN A 1127 46.52 7.74 -9.19
N GLY A 1128 47.46 7.84 -10.14
CA GLY A 1128 48.03 9.11 -10.61
C GLY A 1128 47.01 10.14 -11.08
N ILE A 1129 46.45 10.90 -10.14
CA ILE A 1129 45.64 12.09 -10.36
C ILE A 1129 46.20 13.14 -9.41
N GLY A 1130 47.11 13.95 -9.94
CA GLY A 1130 47.61 15.12 -9.23
C GLY A 1130 46.45 16.08 -8.99
N PHE A 1131 46.25 16.45 -7.72
CA PHE A 1131 45.52 17.68 -7.41
C PHE A 1131 46.36 18.85 -7.94
N ALA A 1132 45.91 19.46 -9.04
CA ALA A 1132 46.38 20.80 -9.37
C ALA A 1132 45.95 21.72 -8.23
N LYS A 1133 46.92 22.46 -7.69
CA LYS A 1133 46.76 23.44 -6.60
C LYS A 1133 45.71 24.49 -6.92
#